data_AF-A0A944G0C9-F1
#
_entry.id   AF-A0A944G0C9-F1
#
_cell.length_a   1.000
_cell.length_b   1.000
_cell.length_c   1.000
_cell.angle_alpha   90.00
_cell.angle_beta   90.00
_cell.angle_gamma   90.00
#
_symmetry.space_group_name_H-M   'P 1'
#
loop_
_entity.id
_entity.type
_entity.pdbx_description
1 polymer ?
#
loop_
_entity_poly.entity_id
_entity_poly.type
_entity_poly.pdbx_seq_one_letter_code
_entity_poly.pdbx_strand_id
1 'polypeptide(L)'
;MKKIKIALVCCSLLILCSSAFTQVNGFKKTTAFEQTSKLSASELYNIGYDYFLEKNWWQASEKFQEALQKNEAYSDAWYMLAKCSYEMNQFDLAIEYVSKAQKYAGEKSEYVNLKAFCYISTGKFKDAENIFNSILKQYPNDIEARFGLAELELFSGKLTGAEGLYKDALKRQPSNVKALLSLALVSTELGKRDLAKDYINKALQSHANNEEVYYIASYLAAMSGDYTDAERKALMAVQVNGNYDSAYELLGTIYYAQKRYQDVLDIADFRINRNRNLTQAWYIKGLALEKLGRFEESISTWERGLEIDPADEIMRTAFELSVLRNTNIEDPRRKGWATYHVKKGQEYQKKYLGPQVRYEYQTALKINPKNKTARNAFAQMLYNDGFNENYLEQIKFVKENTTEPQFKNPSKPTDAEVDRKIKYIRLSDTIEGFESLMTNTMAQRWDINPFYLDKTRWNIGIYYMEKIEPMYHCDIARIAANNLRLMFQGISSTNVRLFPESVTGYADAYKKAHDRNLDYFIILTGDETDRDVKIDAVIYSGRTGTKSANFSIYRTGNERFSGALLRLRKDILSILPVRATILNRNLNDILLDIGKSEGMIKNAEFVVVRKGALKTSDTGVGLVYDERDALGKVTITKTSEEISEGILSDTGFYDRVNSGDELVLLKLPDNKDKSNQSETALDTAPQAEQETKPSSLKGADLEITRTPSLIRMIKELN
;
A
#
# COMPACT_ATOMS: atom_id res chain seq x y z
N MET A 1 47.56 4.44 19.09
CA MET A 1 47.55 4.42 20.57
C MET A 1 46.27 4.96 21.25
N LYS A 2 45.29 5.56 20.56
CA LYS A 2 44.01 5.99 21.17
C LYS A 2 42.85 4.97 21.11
N LYS A 3 42.98 3.86 20.38
CA LYS A 3 41.95 2.81 20.28
C LYS A 3 42.02 1.70 21.35
N ILE A 4 43.11 1.60 22.12
CA ILE A 4 43.28 0.57 23.15
C ILE A 4 42.83 1.06 24.55
N LYS A 5 42.77 2.38 24.79
CA LYS A 5 42.32 2.93 26.08
C LYS A 5 40.80 2.97 26.29
N ILE A 6 39.98 2.86 25.23
CA ILE A 6 38.51 2.90 25.36
C ILE A 6 37.93 1.51 25.69
N ALA A 7 38.56 0.44 25.21
CA ALA A 7 38.16 -0.93 25.54
C ALA A 7 38.42 -1.30 27.02
N LEU A 8 39.47 -0.74 27.63
CA LEU A 8 39.82 -0.98 29.03
C LEU A 8 38.94 -0.19 30.03
N VAL A 9 38.33 0.92 29.62
CA VAL A 9 37.40 1.70 30.45
C VAL A 9 35.99 1.08 30.44
N CYS A 10 35.58 0.44 29.34
CA CYS A 10 34.29 -0.28 29.29
C CYS A 10 34.32 -1.59 30.09
N CYS A 11 35.43 -2.34 30.09
CA CYS A 11 35.55 -3.56 30.90
C CYS A 11 35.64 -3.29 32.41
N SER A 12 36.17 -2.14 32.84
CA SER A 12 36.29 -1.81 34.27
C SER A 12 34.99 -1.27 34.89
N LEU A 13 34.12 -0.61 34.12
CA LEU A 13 32.78 -0.20 34.57
C LEU A 13 31.78 -1.38 34.65
N LEU A 14 31.94 -2.39 33.78
CA LEU A 14 31.14 -3.63 33.86
C LEU A 14 31.48 -4.47 35.10
N ILE A 15 32.73 -4.44 35.56
CA ILE A 15 33.16 -5.16 36.77
C ILE A 15 32.67 -4.45 38.04
N LEU A 16 32.60 -3.11 38.06
CA LEU A 16 32.12 -2.34 39.21
C LEU A 16 30.58 -2.35 39.39
N CYS A 17 29.80 -2.51 38.31
CA CYS A 17 28.34 -2.75 38.46
C CYS A 17 28.02 -4.17 38.95
N SER A 18 28.92 -5.14 38.73
CA SER A 18 28.71 -6.53 39.17
C SER A 18 28.95 -6.73 40.68
N SER A 19 29.80 -5.89 41.29
CA SER A 19 30.10 -5.94 42.74
C SER A 19 29.17 -5.08 43.61
N ALA A 20 28.49 -4.09 43.03
CA ALA A 20 27.49 -3.29 43.76
C ALA A 20 26.11 -3.97 43.82
N PHE A 21 25.79 -4.84 42.87
CA PHE A 21 24.51 -5.58 42.85
C PHE A 21 24.50 -6.82 43.76
N THR A 22 25.66 -7.19 44.32
CA THR A 22 25.82 -8.38 45.17
C THR A 22 25.58 -8.10 46.66
N GLN A 23 25.37 -6.85 47.08
CA GLN A 23 25.22 -6.51 48.50
C GLN A 23 23.84 -6.01 48.95
N VAL A 24 22.87 -5.84 48.03
CA VAL A 24 21.53 -5.38 48.40
C VAL A 24 20.49 -6.26 47.71
N ASN A 25 20.28 -7.43 48.32
CA ASN A 25 19.13 -8.34 48.24
C ASN A 25 19.62 -9.77 48.15
N GLY A 26 19.78 -10.38 49.32
CA GLY A 26 19.85 -11.82 49.48
C GLY A 26 18.54 -12.46 48.99
N PHE A 27 18.49 -12.81 47.71
CA PHE A 27 17.48 -13.70 47.15
C PHE A 27 18.18 -14.80 46.38
N LYS A 28 18.17 -16.01 46.99
CA LYS A 28 18.27 -17.35 46.39
C LYS A 28 18.66 -17.40 44.90
N LYS A 29 19.94 -17.18 44.56
CA LYS A 29 20.47 -17.50 43.21
C LYS A 29 21.05 -18.91 43.08
N THR A 30 21.06 -19.68 44.17
CA THR A 30 21.65 -21.03 44.22
C THR A 30 20.62 -22.18 44.20
N THR A 31 19.32 -21.92 44.06
CA THR A 31 18.31 -23.02 44.06
C THR A 31 17.79 -23.40 42.67
N ALA A 32 17.63 -22.47 41.72
CA ALA A 32 17.02 -22.78 40.42
C ALA A 32 17.95 -23.56 39.46
N PHE A 33 19.25 -23.21 39.39
CA PHE A 33 20.21 -23.87 38.49
C PHE A 33 20.68 -25.25 39.00
N GLU A 34 20.68 -25.47 40.32
CA GLU A 34 20.94 -26.80 40.90
C GLU A 34 19.70 -27.71 40.83
N GLN A 35 18.48 -27.15 40.84
CA GLN A 35 17.24 -27.91 40.70
C GLN A 35 17.00 -28.42 39.28
N THR A 36 17.33 -27.67 38.23
CA THR A 36 17.19 -28.13 36.83
C THR A 36 18.17 -29.24 36.46
N SER A 37 19.31 -29.36 37.14
CA SER A 37 20.29 -30.44 36.91
C SER A 37 19.74 -31.85 37.21
N LYS A 38 18.74 -31.94 38.10
CA LYS A 38 18.10 -33.18 38.56
C LYS A 38 16.85 -33.58 37.78
N LEU A 39 16.30 -32.70 36.94
CA LEU A 39 15.11 -33.01 36.15
C LEU A 39 15.44 -33.98 35.02
N SER A 40 14.54 -34.94 34.81
CA SER A 40 14.59 -35.86 33.68
C SER A 40 14.21 -35.15 32.37
N ALA A 41 14.59 -35.75 31.23
CA ALA A 41 14.22 -35.22 29.92
C ALA A 41 12.69 -35.09 29.76
N SER A 42 11.91 -36.01 30.35
CA SER A 42 10.45 -35.97 30.29
C SER A 42 9.84 -34.83 31.12
N GLU A 43 10.39 -34.55 32.30
CA GLU A 43 9.92 -33.44 33.14
C GLU A 43 10.23 -32.09 32.49
N LEU A 44 11.44 -31.95 31.92
CA LEU A 44 11.81 -30.76 31.14
C LEU A 44 10.91 -30.58 29.91
N TYR A 45 10.56 -31.67 29.22
CA TYR A 45 9.60 -31.64 28.13
C TYR A 45 8.22 -31.16 28.59
N ASN A 46 7.69 -31.67 29.70
CA ASN A 46 6.37 -31.25 30.20
C ASN A 46 6.37 -29.76 30.58
N ILE A 47 7.42 -29.27 31.24
CA ILE A 47 7.56 -27.83 31.54
C ILE A 47 7.64 -27.02 30.25
N GLY A 48 8.39 -27.49 29.26
CA GLY A 48 8.44 -26.85 27.94
C GLY A 48 7.09 -26.84 27.23
N TYR A 49 6.30 -27.91 27.39
CA TYR A 49 4.97 -28.02 26.85
C TYR A 49 3.99 -27.06 27.54
N ASP A 50 4.08 -26.89 28.85
CA ASP A 50 3.28 -25.90 29.58
C ASP A 50 3.60 -24.48 29.10
N TYR A 51 4.88 -24.13 28.95
CA TYR A 51 5.28 -22.85 28.35
C TYR A 51 4.80 -22.69 26.90
N PHE A 52 4.75 -23.78 26.13
CA PHE A 52 4.20 -23.79 24.79
C PHE A 52 2.69 -23.47 24.83
N LEU A 53 1.92 -24.08 25.73
CA LEU A 53 0.50 -23.75 25.90
C LEU A 53 0.27 -22.29 26.32
N GLU A 54 1.19 -21.72 27.11
CA GLU A 54 1.19 -20.29 27.46
C GLU A 54 1.62 -19.36 26.31
N LYS A 55 1.86 -19.90 25.11
CA LYS A 55 2.38 -19.19 23.93
C LYS A 55 3.75 -18.54 24.16
N ASN A 56 4.53 -19.04 25.13
CA ASN A 56 5.86 -18.57 25.46
C ASN A 56 6.93 -19.42 24.76
N TRP A 57 7.02 -19.24 23.44
CA TRP A 57 7.83 -20.08 22.55
C TRP A 57 9.33 -20.07 22.87
N TRP A 58 9.84 -18.96 23.42
CA TRP A 58 11.25 -18.82 23.79
C TRP A 58 11.60 -19.69 24.99
N GLN A 59 10.83 -19.59 26.09
CA GLN A 59 11.05 -20.41 27.28
C GLN A 59 10.72 -21.89 27.00
N ALA A 60 9.70 -22.15 26.19
CA ALA A 60 9.41 -23.51 25.71
C ALA A 60 10.61 -24.10 24.97
N SER A 61 11.21 -23.33 24.04
CA SER A 61 12.37 -23.78 23.27
C SER A 61 13.60 -24.04 24.14
N GLU A 62 13.86 -23.20 25.13
CA GLU A 62 14.93 -23.42 26.11
C GLU A 62 14.74 -24.77 26.82
N LYS A 63 13.52 -25.04 27.32
CA LYS A 63 13.22 -26.28 28.05
C LYS A 63 13.27 -27.53 27.16
N PHE A 64 12.81 -27.44 25.91
CA PHE A 64 12.97 -28.54 24.97
C PHE A 64 14.45 -28.77 24.60
N GLN A 65 15.27 -27.72 24.48
CA GLN A 65 16.72 -27.89 24.29
C GLN A 65 17.39 -28.54 25.50
N GLU A 66 17.03 -28.15 26.72
CA GLU A 66 17.51 -28.81 27.96
C GLU A 66 17.11 -30.30 27.99
N ALA A 67 15.87 -30.63 27.59
CA ALA A 67 15.41 -32.02 27.47
C ALA A 67 16.27 -32.82 26.47
N LEU A 68 16.64 -32.21 25.35
CA LEU A 68 17.48 -32.82 24.32
C LEU A 68 18.96 -32.97 24.74
N GLN A 69 19.47 -32.09 25.58
CA GLN A 69 20.81 -32.27 26.19
C GLN A 69 20.87 -33.51 27.07
N LYS A 70 19.76 -33.88 27.71
CA LYS A 70 19.64 -35.11 28.52
C LYS A 70 19.38 -36.35 27.65
N ASN A 71 18.58 -36.21 26.59
CA ASN A 71 18.26 -37.29 25.66
C ASN A 71 18.11 -36.75 24.23
N GLU A 72 19.16 -36.88 23.42
CA GLU A 72 19.16 -36.40 22.03
C GLU A 72 18.16 -37.14 21.14
N ALA A 73 17.84 -38.39 21.47
CA ALA A 73 16.89 -39.21 20.71
C ALA A 73 15.41 -38.90 21.05
N TYR A 74 15.14 -37.88 21.88
CA TYR A 74 13.78 -37.51 22.27
C TYR A 74 13.04 -36.80 21.13
N SER A 75 12.45 -37.60 20.23
CA SER A 75 11.78 -37.10 19.01
C SER A 75 10.67 -36.07 19.27
N ASP A 76 9.89 -36.21 20.35
CA ASP A 76 8.80 -35.28 20.67
C ASP A 76 9.35 -33.91 21.07
N ALA A 77 10.49 -33.84 21.74
CA ALA A 77 11.16 -32.57 22.05
C ALA A 77 11.69 -31.88 20.78
N TRP A 78 12.25 -32.63 19.81
CA TRP A 78 12.60 -32.08 18.49
C TRP A 78 11.37 -31.56 17.73
N TYR A 79 10.26 -32.29 17.78
CA TYR A 79 9.03 -31.88 17.12
C TYR A 79 8.43 -30.63 17.76
N MET A 80 8.43 -30.53 19.09
CA MET A 80 7.96 -29.32 19.77
C MET A 80 8.90 -28.13 19.53
N LEU A 81 10.22 -28.34 19.42
CA LEU A 81 11.13 -27.30 18.94
C LEU A 81 10.79 -26.86 17.52
N ALA A 82 10.45 -27.79 16.62
CA ALA A 82 10.01 -27.45 15.29
C ALA A 82 8.73 -26.59 15.31
N LYS A 83 7.76 -26.92 16.16
CA LYS A 83 6.55 -26.09 16.36
C LYS A 83 6.90 -24.71 16.91
N CYS A 84 7.72 -24.62 17.95
CA CYS A 84 8.18 -23.33 18.47
C CYS A 84 8.87 -22.49 17.38
N SER A 85 9.76 -23.10 16.60
CA SER A 85 10.44 -22.43 15.49
C SER A 85 9.46 -21.99 14.39
N TYR A 86 8.43 -22.80 14.11
CA TYR A 86 7.36 -22.43 13.18
C TYR A 86 6.58 -21.19 13.67
N GLU A 87 6.16 -21.18 14.93
CA GLU A 87 5.48 -20.03 15.56
C GLU A 87 6.36 -18.77 15.59
N MET A 88 7.68 -18.96 15.72
CA MET A 88 8.66 -17.88 15.64
C MET A 88 9.02 -17.46 14.20
N ASN A 89 8.32 -17.99 13.18
CA ASN A 89 8.56 -17.77 11.75
C ASN A 89 9.96 -18.22 11.25
N GLN A 90 10.62 -19.12 11.98
CA GLN A 90 11.93 -19.70 11.63
C GLN A 90 11.74 -21.00 10.84
N PHE A 91 11.15 -20.91 9.65
CA PHE A 91 10.69 -22.07 8.88
C PHE A 91 11.80 -23.04 8.46
N ASP A 92 12.96 -22.53 8.05
CA ASP A 92 14.10 -23.39 7.67
C ASP A 92 14.59 -24.21 8.86
N LEU A 93 14.67 -23.58 10.04
CA LEU A 93 15.04 -24.25 11.28
C LEU A 93 13.97 -25.25 11.73
N ALA A 94 12.69 -24.89 11.59
CA ALA A 94 11.57 -25.81 11.85
C ALA A 94 11.66 -27.06 10.97
N ILE A 95 11.96 -26.92 9.68
CA ILE A 95 12.16 -28.05 8.75
C ILE A 95 13.37 -28.91 9.17
N GLU A 96 14.45 -28.29 9.63
CA GLU A 96 15.61 -29.02 10.16
C GLU A 96 15.23 -29.84 11.41
N TYR A 97 14.51 -29.24 12.36
CA TYR A 97 14.05 -29.92 13.57
C TYR A 97 13.03 -31.03 13.27
N VAL A 98 12.12 -30.84 12.31
CA VAL A 98 11.27 -31.92 11.80
C VAL A 98 12.13 -33.07 11.26
N SER A 99 13.17 -32.78 10.49
CA SER A 99 14.06 -33.81 9.93
C SER A 99 14.81 -34.57 11.03
N LYS A 100 15.18 -33.90 12.13
CA LYS A 100 15.77 -34.54 13.32
C LYS A 100 14.76 -35.40 14.07
N ALA A 101 13.51 -34.94 14.24
CA ALA A 101 12.44 -35.75 14.83
C ALA A 101 12.19 -37.04 14.02
N GLN A 102 12.16 -36.93 12.69
CA GLN A 102 12.00 -38.04 11.76
C GLN A 102 13.14 -39.06 11.84
N LYS A 103 14.39 -38.60 12.05
CA LYS A 103 15.55 -39.48 12.22
C LYS A 103 15.38 -40.44 13.42
N TYR A 104 14.78 -39.97 14.51
CA TYR A 104 14.69 -40.74 15.76
C TYR A 104 13.38 -41.54 15.92
N ALA A 105 12.27 -41.10 15.33
CA ALA A 105 10.96 -41.76 15.47
C ALA A 105 10.31 -42.21 14.14
N GLY A 106 11.01 -42.07 13.02
CA GLY A 106 10.46 -42.36 11.69
C GLY A 106 9.49 -41.29 11.21
N GLU A 107 8.86 -41.55 10.06
CA GLU A 107 7.93 -40.62 9.44
C GLU A 107 6.53 -40.75 10.05
N LYS A 108 6.06 -39.69 10.74
CA LYS A 108 4.69 -39.54 11.25
C LYS A 108 3.96 -38.47 10.45
N SER A 109 2.64 -38.59 10.27
CA SER A 109 1.87 -37.60 9.50
C SER A 109 1.98 -36.19 10.10
N GLU A 110 2.01 -36.06 11.42
CA GLU A 110 2.21 -34.79 12.15
C GLU A 110 3.52 -34.07 11.78
N TYR A 111 4.60 -34.82 11.56
CA TYR A 111 5.92 -34.27 11.19
C TYR A 111 5.88 -33.73 9.76
N VAL A 112 5.29 -34.51 8.86
CA VAL A 112 5.19 -34.18 7.44
C VAL A 112 4.17 -33.05 7.21
N ASN A 113 3.09 -33.00 7.98
CA ASN A 113 2.13 -31.89 8.03
C ASN A 113 2.84 -30.57 8.38
N LEU A 114 3.60 -30.54 9.48
CA LEU A 114 4.33 -29.32 9.89
C LEU A 114 5.33 -28.86 8.81
N LYS A 115 6.01 -29.80 8.15
CA LYS A 115 6.90 -29.49 7.01
C LYS A 115 6.12 -28.89 5.84
N ALA A 116 4.95 -29.41 5.51
CA ALA A 116 4.10 -28.85 4.46
C ALA A 116 3.57 -27.45 4.81
N PHE A 117 3.20 -27.19 6.06
CA PHE A 117 2.85 -25.85 6.54
C PHE A 117 4.05 -24.87 6.46
N CYS A 118 5.28 -25.33 6.71
CA CYS A 118 6.48 -24.53 6.44
C CYS A 118 6.63 -24.19 4.95
N TYR A 119 6.26 -25.11 4.04
CA TYR A 119 6.25 -24.86 2.60
C TYR A 119 5.15 -23.89 2.17
N ILE A 120 3.95 -23.93 2.78
CA ILE A 120 2.95 -22.87 2.62
C ILE A 120 3.56 -21.52 3.02
N SER A 121 4.13 -21.44 4.22
CA SER A 121 4.67 -20.19 4.76
C SER A 121 5.90 -19.64 4.01
N THR A 122 6.60 -20.49 3.26
CA THR A 122 7.72 -20.09 2.38
C THR A 122 7.30 -19.91 0.91
N GLY A 123 6.01 -20.01 0.60
CA GLY A 123 5.46 -19.81 -0.76
C GLY A 123 5.63 -20.98 -1.73
N LYS A 124 6.09 -22.13 -1.24
CA LYS A 124 6.27 -23.38 -2.02
C LYS A 124 4.96 -24.17 -2.09
N PHE A 125 3.93 -23.55 -2.65
CA PHE A 125 2.56 -24.08 -2.62
C PHE A 125 2.40 -25.44 -3.29
N LYS A 126 3.06 -25.67 -4.44
CA LYS A 126 3.00 -26.96 -5.15
C LYS A 126 3.64 -28.10 -4.34
N ASP A 127 4.75 -27.81 -3.66
CA ASP A 127 5.42 -28.79 -2.82
C ASP A 127 4.56 -29.14 -1.60
N ALA A 128 3.94 -28.14 -0.98
CA ALA A 128 2.98 -28.34 0.10
C ALA A 128 1.77 -29.16 -0.35
N GLU A 129 1.17 -28.83 -1.49
CA GLU A 129 0.02 -29.55 -2.07
C GLU A 129 0.33 -31.03 -2.33
N ASN A 130 1.50 -31.32 -2.91
CA ASN A 130 1.94 -32.69 -3.16
C ASN A 130 2.08 -33.48 -1.86
N ILE A 131 2.60 -32.84 -0.81
CA ILE A 131 2.75 -33.47 0.50
C ILE A 131 1.39 -33.72 1.15
N PHE A 132 0.49 -32.75 1.19
CA PHE A 132 -0.82 -32.99 1.82
C PHE A 132 -1.63 -34.06 1.07
N ASN A 133 -1.55 -34.08 -0.26
CA ASN A 133 -2.18 -35.14 -1.06
C ASN A 133 -1.55 -36.52 -0.80
N SER A 134 -0.23 -36.61 -0.57
CA SER A 134 0.39 -37.89 -0.20
C SER A 134 -0.04 -38.33 1.20
N ILE A 135 -0.11 -37.40 2.16
CA ILE A 135 -0.63 -37.67 3.51
C ILE A 135 -2.05 -38.19 3.44
N LEU A 136 -2.95 -37.55 2.69
CA LEU A 136 -4.36 -37.99 2.60
C LEU A 136 -4.55 -39.30 1.84
N LYS A 137 -3.63 -39.69 0.96
CA LYS A 137 -3.63 -41.04 0.35
C LYS A 137 -3.30 -42.12 1.37
N GLN A 138 -2.34 -41.86 2.27
CA GLN A 138 -1.89 -42.82 3.28
C GLN A 138 -2.77 -42.80 4.54
N TYR A 139 -3.22 -41.61 4.94
CA TYR A 139 -4.01 -41.31 6.12
C TYR A 139 -5.27 -40.53 5.74
N PRO A 140 -6.31 -41.21 5.20
CA PRO A 140 -7.52 -40.55 4.72
C PRO A 140 -8.31 -39.79 5.79
N ASN A 141 -8.00 -39.94 7.08
CA ASN A 141 -8.65 -39.23 8.19
C ASN A 141 -7.80 -38.12 8.80
N ASP A 142 -6.64 -37.82 8.24
CA ASP A 142 -5.79 -36.72 8.72
C ASP A 142 -6.51 -35.37 8.52
N ILE A 143 -6.74 -34.65 9.62
CA ILE A 143 -7.49 -33.39 9.64
C ILE A 143 -6.56 -32.22 9.30
N GLU A 144 -5.34 -32.24 9.83
CA GLU A 144 -4.33 -31.20 9.59
C GLU A 144 -3.97 -31.12 8.10
N ALA A 145 -3.84 -32.26 7.42
CA ALA A 145 -3.59 -32.26 5.98
C ALA A 145 -4.76 -31.65 5.17
N ARG A 146 -6.01 -31.79 5.65
CA ARG A 146 -7.16 -31.13 5.04
C ARG A 146 -7.15 -29.63 5.28
N PHE A 147 -6.76 -29.19 6.48
CA PHE A 147 -6.59 -27.77 6.76
C PHE A 147 -5.50 -27.17 5.88
N GLY A 148 -4.38 -27.86 5.71
CA GLY A 148 -3.33 -27.45 4.77
C GLY A 148 -3.81 -27.30 3.32
N LEU A 149 -4.57 -28.26 2.81
CA LEU A 149 -5.20 -28.13 1.48
C LEU A 149 -6.24 -27.00 1.44
N ALA A 150 -7.01 -26.80 2.50
CA ALA A 150 -8.01 -25.75 2.57
C ALA A 150 -7.34 -24.36 2.54
N GLU A 151 -6.25 -24.18 3.28
CA GLU A 151 -5.42 -22.98 3.24
C GLU A 151 -4.86 -22.74 1.83
N LEU A 152 -4.35 -23.77 1.15
CA LEU A 152 -3.88 -23.65 -0.24
C LEU A 152 -5.00 -23.23 -1.22
N GLU A 153 -6.21 -23.75 -1.03
CA GLU A 153 -7.38 -23.34 -1.81
C GLU A 153 -7.76 -21.88 -1.52
N LEU A 154 -7.70 -21.43 -0.25
CA LEU A 154 -7.90 -20.02 0.13
C LEU A 154 -6.83 -19.10 -0.49
N PHE A 155 -5.56 -19.51 -0.45
CA PHE A 155 -4.47 -18.80 -1.15
C PHE A 155 -4.72 -18.76 -2.66
N SER A 156 -5.36 -19.77 -3.22
CA SER A 156 -5.78 -19.79 -4.63
C SER A 156 -7.08 -19.02 -4.88
N GLY A 157 -7.67 -18.45 -3.83
CA GLY A 157 -8.96 -17.74 -3.80
C GLY A 157 -10.19 -18.65 -3.78
N LYS A 158 -10.04 -19.96 -3.95
CA LYS A 158 -11.14 -20.91 -4.18
C LYS A 158 -11.91 -21.19 -2.88
N LEU A 159 -12.74 -20.24 -2.48
CA LEU A 159 -13.51 -20.29 -1.22
C LEU A 159 -14.42 -21.53 -1.11
N THR A 160 -15.04 -21.95 -2.21
CA THR A 160 -15.92 -23.13 -2.25
C THR A 160 -15.14 -24.44 -2.08
N GLY A 161 -13.93 -24.53 -2.63
CA GLY A 161 -13.01 -25.65 -2.42
C GLY A 161 -12.59 -25.75 -0.96
N ALA A 162 -12.19 -24.63 -0.37
CA ALA A 162 -11.85 -24.53 1.05
C ALA A 162 -13.03 -24.91 1.96
N GLU A 163 -14.24 -24.41 1.68
CA GLU A 163 -15.47 -24.76 2.42
C GLU A 163 -15.70 -26.29 2.43
N GLY A 164 -15.50 -26.94 1.29
CA GLY A 164 -15.64 -28.40 1.17
C GLY A 164 -14.65 -29.15 2.06
N LEU A 165 -13.39 -28.74 2.05
CA LEU A 165 -12.33 -29.34 2.86
C LEU A 165 -12.56 -29.15 4.37
N TYR A 166 -12.96 -27.96 4.81
CA TYR A 166 -13.30 -27.74 6.22
C TYR A 166 -14.55 -28.49 6.66
N LYS A 167 -15.58 -28.62 5.80
CA LYS A 167 -16.75 -29.47 6.09
C LYS A 167 -16.34 -30.94 6.26
N ASP A 168 -15.43 -31.43 5.43
CA ASP A 168 -14.94 -32.79 5.52
C ASP A 168 -14.06 -33.02 6.75
N ALA A 169 -13.33 -32.02 7.22
CA ALA A 169 -12.66 -32.03 8.52
C ALA A 169 -13.69 -32.08 9.66
N LEU A 170 -14.72 -31.23 9.61
CA LEU A 170 -15.78 -31.18 10.63
C LEU A 170 -16.59 -32.49 10.71
N LYS A 171 -16.84 -33.17 9.59
CA LYS A 171 -17.49 -34.51 9.60
C LYS A 171 -16.69 -35.54 10.40
N ARG A 172 -15.37 -35.44 10.41
CA ARG A 172 -14.47 -36.37 11.12
C ARG A 172 -14.34 -36.02 12.59
N GLN A 173 -14.29 -34.73 12.90
CA GLN A 173 -14.28 -34.22 14.27
C GLN A 173 -15.34 -33.12 14.43
N PRO A 174 -16.58 -33.50 14.81
CA PRO A 174 -17.74 -32.58 14.83
C PRO A 174 -17.61 -31.35 15.74
N SER A 175 -16.70 -31.40 16.72
CA SER A 175 -16.41 -30.30 17.65
C SER A 175 -15.06 -29.65 17.40
N ASN A 176 -14.41 -29.86 16.25
CA ASN A 176 -13.12 -29.22 15.97
C ASN A 176 -13.30 -27.70 15.87
N VAL A 177 -12.67 -26.95 16.78
CA VAL A 177 -12.82 -25.50 16.89
C VAL A 177 -12.30 -24.79 15.64
N LYS A 178 -11.11 -25.15 15.16
CA LYS A 178 -10.50 -24.58 13.96
C LYS A 178 -11.39 -24.76 12.74
N ALA A 179 -11.94 -25.96 12.52
CA ALA A 179 -12.89 -26.22 11.42
C ALA A 179 -14.16 -25.36 11.53
N LEU A 180 -14.75 -25.25 12.73
CA LEU A 180 -15.94 -24.42 12.95
C LEU A 180 -15.68 -22.94 12.69
N LEU A 181 -14.56 -22.40 13.21
CA LEU A 181 -14.18 -21.00 13.04
C LEU A 181 -13.80 -20.69 11.59
N SER A 182 -13.01 -21.56 10.93
CA SER A 182 -12.71 -21.43 9.50
C SER A 182 -13.97 -21.48 8.64
N LEU A 183 -14.91 -22.38 8.93
CA LEU A 183 -16.19 -22.43 8.20
C LEU A 183 -17.04 -21.19 8.43
N ALA A 184 -17.03 -20.60 9.62
CA ALA A 184 -17.74 -19.36 9.89
C ALA A 184 -17.18 -18.20 9.07
N LEU A 185 -15.85 -18.05 9.02
CA LEU A 185 -15.15 -17.05 8.23
C LEU A 185 -15.42 -17.24 6.72
N VAL A 186 -15.17 -18.44 6.18
CA VAL A 186 -15.40 -18.75 4.76
C VAL A 186 -16.87 -18.62 4.37
N SER A 187 -17.81 -19.03 5.22
CA SER A 187 -19.25 -18.88 4.96
C SER A 187 -19.66 -17.40 4.91
N THR A 188 -19.05 -16.54 5.74
CA THR A 188 -19.30 -15.10 5.73
C THR A 188 -18.87 -14.47 4.41
N GLU A 189 -17.67 -14.82 3.94
CA GLU A 189 -17.11 -14.34 2.66
C GLU A 189 -17.92 -14.82 1.45
N LEU A 190 -18.48 -16.03 1.53
CA LEU A 190 -19.42 -16.56 0.53
C LEU A 190 -20.83 -15.94 0.61
N GLY A 191 -21.07 -14.99 1.53
CA GLY A 191 -22.37 -14.36 1.76
C GLY A 191 -23.39 -15.23 2.51
N LYS A 192 -22.98 -16.40 3.00
CA LYS A 192 -23.83 -17.37 3.72
C LYS A 192 -23.89 -17.05 5.21
N ARG A 193 -24.46 -15.90 5.56
CA ARG A 193 -24.45 -15.33 6.92
C ARG A 193 -25.12 -16.21 7.98
N ASP A 194 -26.22 -16.87 7.65
CA ASP A 194 -26.94 -17.72 8.61
C ASP A 194 -26.12 -18.97 8.98
N LEU A 195 -25.50 -19.60 7.98
CA LEU A 195 -24.59 -20.73 8.22
C LEU A 195 -23.37 -20.31 9.04
N ALA A 196 -22.81 -19.13 8.79
CA ALA A 196 -21.70 -18.60 9.59
C ALA A 196 -22.09 -18.46 11.07
N LYS A 197 -23.27 -17.92 11.35
CA LYS A 197 -23.82 -17.82 12.72
C LYS A 197 -24.00 -19.19 13.37
N ASP A 198 -24.50 -20.18 12.62
CA ASP A 198 -24.67 -21.55 13.13
C ASP A 198 -23.33 -22.19 13.53
N TYR A 199 -22.27 -22.02 12.73
CA TYR A 199 -20.95 -22.54 13.08
C TYR A 199 -20.36 -21.86 14.32
N ILE A 200 -20.52 -20.55 14.45
CA ILE A 200 -20.10 -19.82 15.66
C ILE A 200 -20.87 -20.26 16.89
N ASN A 201 -22.19 -20.44 16.79
CA ASN A 201 -23.00 -20.91 17.91
C ASN A 201 -22.58 -22.31 18.35
N LYS A 202 -22.26 -23.21 17.40
CA LYS A 202 -21.69 -24.52 17.72
C LYS A 202 -20.34 -24.41 18.42
N ALA A 203 -19.45 -23.53 17.95
CA ALA A 203 -18.15 -23.30 18.57
C ALA A 203 -18.29 -22.77 20.01
N LEU A 204 -19.20 -21.81 20.23
CA LEU A 204 -19.50 -21.26 21.56
C LEU A 204 -20.09 -22.31 22.51
N GLN A 205 -20.91 -23.23 22.00
CA GLN A 205 -21.48 -24.32 22.79
C GLN A 205 -20.43 -25.35 23.20
N SER A 206 -19.52 -25.72 22.28
CA SER A 206 -18.51 -26.75 22.55
C SER A 206 -17.25 -26.23 23.24
N HIS A 207 -16.91 -24.95 23.08
CA HIS A 207 -15.65 -24.34 23.51
C HIS A 207 -15.86 -22.98 24.20
N ALA A 208 -16.74 -22.93 25.19
CA ALA A 208 -17.12 -21.70 25.90
C ALA A 208 -15.97 -21.01 26.69
N ASN A 209 -14.84 -21.69 26.89
CA ASN A 209 -13.65 -21.17 27.57
C ASN A 209 -12.49 -20.86 26.60
N ASN A 210 -12.74 -20.80 25.29
CA ASN A 210 -11.73 -20.48 24.29
C ASN A 210 -11.89 -19.02 23.83
N GLU A 211 -10.87 -18.21 24.05
CA GLU A 211 -10.84 -16.78 23.70
C GLU A 211 -10.94 -16.54 22.19
N GLU A 212 -10.38 -17.42 21.36
CA GLU A 212 -10.38 -17.30 19.90
C GLU A 212 -11.80 -17.43 19.35
N VAL A 213 -12.65 -18.24 19.99
CA VAL A 213 -14.07 -18.36 19.62
C VAL A 213 -14.82 -17.04 19.83
N TYR A 214 -14.63 -16.38 20.98
CA TYR A 214 -15.26 -15.09 21.24
C TYR A 214 -14.70 -13.98 20.35
N TYR A 215 -13.40 -14.03 20.07
CA TYR A 215 -12.75 -13.10 19.14
C TYR A 215 -13.32 -13.20 17.73
N ILE A 216 -13.39 -14.39 17.14
CA ILE A 216 -13.99 -14.58 15.82
C ILE A 216 -15.48 -14.24 15.84
N ALA A 217 -16.21 -14.61 16.90
CA ALA A 217 -17.62 -14.24 17.04
C ALA A 217 -17.82 -12.72 17.10
N SER A 218 -16.89 -11.99 17.73
CA SER A 218 -16.87 -10.53 17.78
C SER A 218 -16.55 -9.94 16.42
N TYR A 219 -15.51 -10.45 15.76
CA TYR A 219 -15.09 -10.03 14.43
C TYR A 219 -16.25 -10.13 13.43
N LEU A 220 -16.94 -11.27 13.39
CA LEU A 220 -18.09 -11.49 12.50
C LEU A 220 -19.31 -10.62 12.83
N ALA A 221 -19.51 -10.30 14.12
CA ALA A 221 -20.54 -9.33 14.53
C ALA A 221 -20.18 -7.91 14.07
N ALA A 222 -18.92 -7.52 14.17
CA ALA A 222 -18.41 -6.23 13.68
C ALA A 222 -18.57 -6.12 12.15
N MET A 223 -18.22 -7.17 11.38
CA MET A 223 -18.48 -7.21 9.93
C MET A 223 -19.96 -7.06 9.58
N SER A 224 -20.85 -7.55 10.45
CA SER A 224 -22.31 -7.43 10.26
C SER A 224 -22.85 -6.04 10.64
N GLY A 225 -22.00 -5.15 11.17
CA GLY A 225 -22.38 -3.82 11.66
C GLY A 225 -22.98 -3.81 13.07
N ASP A 226 -23.06 -4.97 13.75
CA ASP A 226 -23.55 -5.06 15.13
C ASP A 226 -22.39 -4.85 16.10
N TYR A 227 -21.99 -3.58 16.27
CA TYR A 227 -20.88 -3.22 17.16
C TYR A 227 -21.18 -3.47 18.63
N THR A 228 -22.46 -3.50 19.02
CA THR A 228 -22.85 -3.74 20.40
C THR A 228 -22.59 -5.19 20.80
N ASP A 229 -22.99 -6.13 19.95
CA ASP A 229 -22.70 -7.55 20.15
C ASP A 229 -21.20 -7.85 19.96
N ALA A 230 -20.56 -7.19 18.99
CA ALA A 230 -19.12 -7.30 18.77
C ALA A 230 -18.31 -6.89 20.01
N GLU A 231 -18.59 -5.70 20.57
CA GLU A 231 -17.93 -5.20 21.77
C GLU A 231 -18.09 -6.18 22.95
N ARG A 232 -19.32 -6.64 23.20
CA ARG A 232 -19.60 -7.61 24.27
C ARG A 232 -18.77 -8.88 24.11
N LYS A 233 -18.69 -9.44 22.90
CA LYS A 233 -17.94 -10.66 22.61
C LYS A 233 -16.42 -10.44 22.71
N ALA A 234 -15.90 -9.31 22.27
CA ALA A 234 -14.47 -9.01 22.42
C ALA A 234 -14.08 -8.82 23.88
N LEU A 235 -14.94 -8.19 24.69
CA LEU A 235 -14.75 -8.12 26.14
C LEU A 235 -14.75 -9.51 26.80
N MET A 236 -15.60 -10.45 26.34
CA MET A 236 -15.57 -11.84 26.80
C MET A 236 -14.25 -12.53 26.43
N ALA A 237 -13.71 -12.31 25.23
CA ALA A 237 -12.40 -12.85 24.84
C ALA A 237 -11.29 -12.37 25.78
N VAL A 238 -11.28 -11.08 26.11
CA VAL A 238 -10.34 -10.49 27.08
C VAL A 238 -10.57 -11.02 28.50
N GLN A 239 -11.82 -11.28 28.89
CA GLN A 239 -12.14 -11.84 30.19
C GLN A 239 -11.66 -13.29 30.33
N VAL A 240 -11.78 -14.10 29.28
CA VAL A 240 -11.26 -15.48 29.23
C VAL A 240 -9.74 -15.47 29.27
N ASN A 241 -9.10 -14.60 28.47
CA ASN A 241 -7.65 -14.47 28.44
C ASN A 241 -7.24 -12.98 28.39
N GLY A 242 -6.87 -12.43 29.56
CA GLY A 242 -6.43 -11.04 29.69
C GLY A 242 -5.12 -10.71 28.97
N ASN A 243 -4.41 -11.72 28.44
CA ASN A 243 -3.21 -11.55 27.62
C ASN A 243 -3.46 -11.63 26.12
N TYR A 244 -4.70 -11.78 25.68
CA TYR A 244 -5.05 -11.94 24.28
C TYR A 244 -5.09 -10.59 23.54
N ASP A 245 -3.94 -10.13 23.05
CA ASP A 245 -3.75 -8.82 22.40
C ASP A 245 -4.65 -8.61 21.17
N SER A 246 -4.94 -9.66 20.39
CA SER A 246 -5.84 -9.57 19.23
C SER A 246 -7.25 -9.11 19.60
N ALA A 247 -7.77 -9.47 20.78
CA ALA A 247 -9.06 -8.94 21.23
C ALA A 247 -8.99 -7.47 21.64
N TYR A 248 -7.88 -6.99 22.20
CA TYR A 248 -7.68 -5.56 22.47
C TYR A 248 -7.55 -4.75 21.17
N GLU A 249 -6.86 -5.30 20.15
CA GLU A 249 -6.82 -4.71 18.81
C GLU A 249 -8.21 -4.56 18.19
N LEU A 250 -9.00 -5.63 18.28
CA LEU A 250 -10.37 -5.67 17.80
C LEU A 250 -11.26 -4.65 18.54
N LEU A 251 -11.15 -4.57 19.87
CA LEU A 251 -11.85 -3.55 20.67
C LEU A 251 -11.49 -2.13 20.22
N GLY A 252 -10.20 -1.84 20.01
CA GLY A 252 -9.77 -0.54 19.49
C GLY A 252 -10.42 -0.21 18.14
N THR A 253 -10.49 -1.19 17.25
CA THR A 253 -11.13 -1.00 15.93
C THR A 253 -12.65 -0.83 16.04
N ILE A 254 -13.32 -1.58 16.92
CA ILE A 254 -14.76 -1.44 17.20
C ILE A 254 -15.07 -0.06 17.79
N TYR A 255 -14.27 0.41 18.76
CA TYR A 255 -14.45 1.76 19.33
C TYR A 255 -14.21 2.85 18.28
N TYR A 256 -13.23 2.67 17.40
CA TYR A 256 -13.00 3.59 16.30
C TYR A 256 -14.20 3.66 15.34
N ALA A 257 -14.76 2.50 14.98
CA ALA A 257 -15.98 2.37 14.19
C ALA A 257 -17.20 3.04 14.84
N GLN A 258 -17.35 2.88 16.17
CA GLN A 258 -18.38 3.55 16.97
C GLN A 258 -18.10 5.06 17.18
N LYS A 259 -17.00 5.60 16.63
CA LYS A 259 -16.53 6.98 16.80
C LYS A 259 -16.19 7.36 18.25
N ARG A 260 -15.95 6.36 19.11
CA ARG A 260 -15.55 6.51 20.51
C ARG A 260 -14.03 6.69 20.60
N TYR A 261 -13.53 7.77 20.01
CA TYR A 261 -12.08 7.97 19.83
C TYR A 261 -11.29 8.08 21.14
N GLN A 262 -11.93 8.50 22.23
CA GLN A 262 -11.26 8.54 23.54
C GLN A 262 -10.97 7.12 24.06
N ASP A 263 -11.93 6.19 23.94
CA ASP A 263 -11.74 4.79 24.34
C ASP A 263 -10.68 4.09 23.47
N VAL A 264 -10.56 4.51 22.19
CA VAL A 264 -9.46 4.06 21.31
C VAL A 264 -8.10 4.45 21.87
N LEU A 265 -7.96 5.68 22.37
CA LEU A 265 -6.70 6.14 22.98
C LEU A 265 -6.35 5.29 24.20
N ASP A 266 -7.34 5.02 25.06
CA ASP A 266 -7.13 4.25 26.29
C ASP A 266 -6.68 2.81 25.98
N ILE A 267 -7.31 2.15 25.01
CA ILE A 267 -6.91 0.82 24.54
C ILE A 267 -5.52 0.86 23.89
N ALA A 268 -5.24 1.84 23.05
CA ALA A 268 -3.93 1.96 22.40
C ALA A 268 -2.81 2.20 23.41
N ASP A 269 -3.02 3.07 24.39
CA ASP A 269 -2.06 3.35 25.46
C ASP A 269 -1.84 2.13 26.36
N PHE A 270 -2.90 1.38 26.68
CA PHE A 270 -2.78 0.11 27.39
C PHE A 270 -1.90 -0.89 26.61
N ARG A 271 -2.14 -1.08 25.30
CA ARG A 271 -1.35 -1.98 24.46
C ARG A 271 0.11 -1.53 24.34
N ILE A 272 0.36 -0.24 24.10
CA ILE A 272 1.71 0.35 24.01
C ILE A 272 2.48 0.18 25.33
N ASN A 273 1.82 0.36 26.47
CA ASN A 273 2.46 0.19 27.78
C ASN A 273 2.88 -1.26 28.04
N ARG A 274 2.14 -2.24 27.52
CA ARG A 274 2.50 -3.66 27.60
C ARG A 274 3.62 -4.03 26.63
N ASN A 275 3.53 -3.56 25.39
CA ASN A 275 4.55 -3.77 24.37
C ASN A 275 4.68 -2.54 23.48
N ARG A 276 5.81 -1.84 23.61
CA ARG A 276 6.09 -0.61 22.87
C ARG A 276 6.33 -0.84 21.38
N ASN A 277 6.61 -2.08 20.96
CA ASN A 277 6.93 -2.43 19.58
C ASN A 277 5.67 -2.80 18.76
N LEU A 278 4.46 -2.59 19.30
CA LEU A 278 3.20 -2.83 18.59
C LEU A 278 2.86 -1.67 17.65
N THR A 279 3.32 -1.73 16.40
CA THR A 279 3.10 -0.71 15.36
C THR A 279 1.63 -0.36 15.18
N GLN A 280 0.72 -1.33 15.23
CA GLN A 280 -0.73 -1.14 15.04
C GLN A 280 -1.35 -0.29 16.16
N ALA A 281 -0.83 -0.41 17.39
CA ALA A 281 -1.29 0.40 18.51
C ALA A 281 -0.89 1.87 18.34
N TRP A 282 0.31 2.15 17.85
CA TRP A 282 0.74 3.50 17.49
C TRP A 282 -0.09 4.07 16.33
N TYR A 283 -0.38 3.24 15.33
CA TYR A 283 -1.20 3.63 14.19
C TYR A 283 -2.60 4.10 14.60
N ILE A 284 -3.34 3.25 15.33
CA ILE A 284 -4.72 3.55 15.70
C ILE A 284 -4.81 4.72 16.69
N LYS A 285 -3.80 4.89 17.56
CA LYS A 285 -3.65 6.08 18.42
C LYS A 285 -3.53 7.35 17.59
N GLY A 286 -2.66 7.35 16.57
CA GLY A 286 -2.51 8.49 15.66
C GLY A 286 -3.83 8.81 14.95
N LEU A 287 -4.52 7.80 14.40
CA LEU A 287 -5.83 8.04 13.78
C LEU A 287 -6.86 8.62 14.74
N ALA A 288 -6.95 8.10 15.97
CA ALA A 288 -7.88 8.62 16.98
C ALA A 288 -7.56 10.07 17.36
N LEU A 289 -6.28 10.43 17.50
CA LEU A 289 -5.85 11.81 17.75
C LEU A 289 -6.21 12.74 16.58
N GLU A 290 -6.06 12.29 15.33
CA GLU A 290 -6.51 13.04 14.14
C GLU A 290 -8.02 13.33 14.21
N LYS A 291 -8.84 12.32 14.55
CA LYS A 291 -10.30 12.47 14.65
C LYS A 291 -10.74 13.34 15.83
N LEU A 292 -9.95 13.41 16.89
CA LEU A 292 -10.14 14.31 18.03
C LEU A 292 -9.61 15.74 17.77
N GLY A 293 -9.01 16.00 16.61
CA GLY A 293 -8.41 17.30 16.27
C GLY A 293 -7.08 17.60 16.98
N ARG A 294 -6.46 16.61 17.63
CA ARG A 294 -5.19 16.72 18.36
C ARG A 294 -4.00 16.48 17.42
N PHE A 295 -3.88 17.31 16.39
CA PHE A 295 -3.00 17.04 15.24
C PHE A 295 -1.50 16.96 15.57
N GLU A 296 -0.99 17.81 16.47
CA GLU A 296 0.44 17.79 16.85
C GLU A 296 0.82 16.53 17.63
N GLU A 297 -0.06 16.08 18.54
CA GLU A 297 0.15 14.82 19.26
C GLU A 297 0.05 13.63 18.32
N SER A 298 -0.85 13.72 17.33
CA SER A 298 -0.98 12.74 16.25
C SER A 298 0.31 12.62 15.45
N ILE A 299 0.88 13.76 15.03
CA ILE A 299 2.17 13.86 14.34
C ILE A 299 3.28 13.17 15.14
N SER A 300 3.43 13.51 16.42
CA SER A 300 4.43 12.88 17.28
C SER A 300 4.19 11.37 17.48
N THR A 301 2.93 10.93 17.50
CA THR A 301 2.57 9.52 17.64
C THR A 301 2.95 8.72 16.39
N TRP A 302 2.67 9.25 15.19
CA TRP A 302 3.10 8.61 13.96
C TRP A 302 4.62 8.60 13.79
N GLU A 303 5.32 9.67 14.18
CA GLU A 303 6.79 9.68 14.17
C GLU A 303 7.36 8.52 14.99
N ARG A 304 6.85 8.30 16.21
CA ARG A 304 7.26 7.16 17.05
C ARG A 304 6.90 5.80 16.44
N GLY A 305 5.70 5.67 15.86
CA GLY A 305 5.30 4.45 15.16
C GLY A 305 6.24 4.11 14.00
N LEU A 306 6.64 5.12 13.22
CA LEU A 306 7.56 4.98 12.09
C LEU A 306 9.04 4.81 12.50
N GLU A 307 9.40 5.13 13.74
CA GLU A 307 10.70 4.74 14.31
C GLU A 307 10.75 3.23 14.61
N ILE A 308 9.62 2.63 15.01
CA ILE A 308 9.49 1.20 15.29
C ILE A 308 9.41 0.40 13.99
N ASP A 309 8.51 0.81 13.08
CA ASP A 309 8.39 0.21 11.76
C ASP A 309 8.53 1.27 10.66
N PRO A 310 9.75 1.52 10.18
CA PRO A 310 9.98 2.46 9.08
C PRO A 310 9.39 2.01 7.73
N ALA A 311 9.03 0.72 7.59
CA ALA A 311 8.55 0.14 6.35
C ALA A 311 7.01 0.20 6.19
N ASP A 312 6.29 0.59 7.25
CA ASP A 312 4.84 0.78 7.21
C ASP A 312 4.45 1.97 6.31
N GLU A 313 4.11 1.65 5.06
CA GLU A 313 3.72 2.64 4.05
C GLU A 313 2.39 3.32 4.35
N ILE A 314 1.46 2.64 5.03
CA ILE A 314 0.10 3.17 5.26
C ILE A 314 0.13 4.12 6.44
N MET A 315 0.83 3.77 7.53
CA MET A 315 1.13 4.72 8.60
C MET A 315 1.89 5.93 8.06
N ARG A 316 2.90 5.71 7.22
CA ARG A 316 3.67 6.80 6.60
C ARG A 316 2.79 7.71 5.74
N THR A 317 1.90 7.13 4.94
CA THR A 317 0.95 7.91 4.13
C THR A 317 -0.02 8.68 5.02
N ALA A 318 -0.57 8.07 6.08
CA ALA A 318 -1.48 8.74 7.02
C ALA A 318 -0.78 9.94 7.71
N PHE A 319 0.45 9.72 8.15
CA PHE A 319 1.32 10.76 8.70
C PHE A 319 1.52 11.92 7.72
N GLU A 320 1.92 11.63 6.49
CA GLU A 320 2.17 12.64 5.45
C GLU A 320 0.91 13.41 5.10
N LEU A 321 -0.23 12.74 5.02
CA LEU A 321 -1.53 13.37 4.81
C LEU A 321 -1.85 14.37 5.93
N SER A 322 -1.59 14.01 7.18
CA SER A 322 -1.81 14.92 8.31
C SER A 322 -0.83 16.10 8.29
N VAL A 323 0.46 15.86 8.01
CA VAL A 323 1.46 16.91 7.83
C VAL A 323 1.00 17.90 6.76
N LEU A 324 0.59 17.40 5.58
CA LEU A 324 0.18 18.25 4.46
C LEU A 324 -1.05 19.10 4.79
N ARG A 325 -1.97 18.61 5.60
CA ARG A 325 -3.23 19.30 5.94
C ARG A 325 -3.09 20.26 7.11
N ASN A 326 -2.32 19.88 8.12
CA ASN A 326 -2.39 20.49 9.45
C ASN A 326 -1.13 21.26 9.86
N THR A 327 -0.04 21.19 9.09
CA THR A 327 1.20 21.92 9.40
C THR A 327 1.46 23.04 8.39
N ASN A 328 2.06 24.15 8.83
CA ASN A 328 2.43 25.24 7.92
C ASN A 328 3.59 24.82 7.00
N ILE A 329 3.60 25.30 5.76
CA ILE A 329 4.65 25.07 4.75
C ILE A 329 6.04 25.50 5.27
N GLU A 330 6.10 26.53 6.12
CA GLU A 330 7.35 27.05 6.70
C GLU A 330 7.83 26.28 7.94
N ASP A 331 7.12 25.23 8.38
CA ASP A 331 7.54 24.43 9.53
C ASP A 331 8.92 23.77 9.27
N PRO A 332 9.93 24.00 10.13
CA PRO A 332 11.28 23.47 9.92
C PRO A 332 11.33 21.94 9.93
N ARG A 333 10.39 21.25 10.59
CA ARG A 333 10.31 19.78 10.65
C ARG A 333 10.04 19.16 9.27
N ARG A 334 9.37 19.88 8.36
CA ARG A 334 9.12 19.43 6.97
C ARG A 334 10.40 19.08 6.23
N LYS A 335 11.53 19.72 6.56
CA LYS A 335 12.85 19.35 6.02
C LYS A 335 13.25 17.93 6.41
N GLY A 336 13.03 17.56 7.68
CA GLY A 336 13.27 16.20 8.19
C GLY A 336 12.34 15.19 7.51
N TRP A 337 11.04 15.47 7.50
CA TRP A 337 10.04 14.56 6.92
C TRP A 337 10.26 14.28 5.42
N ALA A 338 10.58 15.31 4.63
CA ALA A 338 10.88 15.15 3.20
C ALA A 338 12.16 14.32 2.93
N THR A 339 13.05 14.16 3.91
CA THR A 339 14.33 13.44 3.72
C THR A 339 14.12 11.96 3.40
N TYR A 340 13.05 11.34 3.91
CA TYR A 340 12.72 9.95 3.60
C TYR A 340 12.59 9.73 2.08
N HIS A 341 11.72 10.50 1.43
CA HIS A 341 11.49 10.41 0.00
C HIS A 341 12.70 10.82 -0.84
N VAL A 342 13.50 11.80 -0.39
CA VAL A 342 14.74 12.15 -1.09
C VAL A 342 15.71 10.97 -1.13
N LYS A 343 15.90 10.27 -0.01
CA LYS A 343 16.78 9.09 0.04
C LYS A 343 16.24 7.96 -0.85
N LYS A 344 14.94 7.69 -0.76
CA LYS A 344 14.28 6.65 -1.54
C LYS A 344 14.34 6.94 -3.05
N GLY A 345 14.12 8.20 -3.44
CA GLY A 345 14.32 8.67 -4.82
C GLY A 345 15.75 8.46 -5.33
N GLN A 346 16.78 8.72 -4.50
CA GLN A 346 18.17 8.44 -4.84
C GLN A 346 18.47 6.94 -4.98
N GLU A 347 17.87 6.10 -4.15
CA GLU A 347 18.00 4.65 -4.24
C GLU A 347 17.36 4.10 -5.53
N TYR A 348 16.17 4.56 -5.87
CA TYR A 348 15.51 4.19 -7.12
C TYR A 348 16.23 4.71 -8.36
N GLN A 349 16.87 5.87 -8.25
CA GLN A 349 17.65 6.44 -9.34
C GLN A 349 18.85 5.55 -9.68
N LYS A 350 19.48 4.93 -8.67
CA LYS A 350 20.54 3.92 -8.87
C LYS A 350 20.02 2.62 -9.51
N LYS A 351 18.74 2.31 -9.34
CA LYS A 351 18.06 1.14 -9.91
C LYS A 351 17.39 1.43 -11.27
N TYR A 352 17.50 2.65 -11.79
CA TYR A 352 16.87 3.10 -13.04
C TYR A 352 15.34 2.96 -13.06
N LEU A 353 14.67 3.10 -11.90
CA LEU A 353 13.21 2.99 -11.76
C LEU A 353 12.52 4.36 -11.94
N GLY A 354 12.46 4.86 -13.19
CA GLY A 354 12.01 6.21 -13.52
C GLY A 354 10.69 6.68 -12.87
N PRO A 355 9.57 5.93 -12.98
CA PRO A 355 8.29 6.34 -12.39
C PRO A 355 8.35 6.47 -10.86
N GLN A 356 9.00 5.52 -10.18
CA GLN A 356 9.18 5.54 -8.73
C GLN A 356 10.06 6.72 -8.29
N VAL A 357 11.16 7.00 -9.02
CA VAL A 357 12.01 8.17 -8.76
C VAL A 357 11.18 9.45 -8.81
N ARG A 358 10.33 9.60 -9.84
CA ARG A 358 9.48 10.79 -10.01
C ARG A 358 8.50 10.94 -8.85
N TYR A 359 7.82 9.85 -8.48
CA TYR A 359 6.89 9.82 -7.36
C TYR A 359 7.55 10.26 -6.04
N GLU A 360 8.72 9.71 -5.73
CA GLU A 360 9.42 10.03 -4.48
C GLU A 360 9.85 11.50 -4.46
N TYR A 361 10.47 12.03 -5.52
CA TYR A 361 10.85 13.45 -5.54
C TYR A 361 9.66 14.41 -5.54
N GLN A 362 8.58 14.08 -6.24
CA GLN A 362 7.35 14.88 -6.19
C GLN A 362 6.73 14.88 -4.78
N THR A 363 6.75 13.75 -4.08
CA THR A 363 6.23 13.65 -2.71
C THR A 363 7.12 14.43 -1.75
N ALA A 364 8.45 14.36 -1.91
CA ALA A 364 9.39 15.21 -1.16
C ALA A 364 9.10 16.71 -1.34
N LEU A 365 8.76 17.13 -2.57
CA LEU A 365 8.43 18.52 -2.89
C LEU A 365 7.05 18.94 -2.38
N LYS A 366 6.07 18.03 -2.30
CA LYS A 366 4.78 18.30 -1.64
C LYS A 366 4.97 18.55 -0.14
N ILE A 367 5.81 17.75 0.52
CA ILE A 367 6.10 17.90 1.95
C ILE A 367 6.96 19.14 2.21
N ASN A 368 8.02 19.34 1.43
CA ASN A 368 8.89 20.51 1.53
C ASN A 368 9.14 21.13 0.15
N PRO A 369 8.34 22.14 -0.23
CA PRO A 369 8.48 22.84 -1.50
C PRO A 369 9.80 23.58 -1.67
N LYS A 370 10.63 23.77 -0.63
CA LYS A 370 11.94 24.45 -0.73
C LYS A 370 13.11 23.45 -0.81
N ASN A 371 12.83 22.15 -0.92
CA ASN A 371 13.88 21.12 -0.98
C ASN A 371 14.67 21.20 -2.30
N LYS A 372 15.87 21.78 -2.24
CA LYS A 372 16.75 21.98 -3.41
C LYS A 372 17.21 20.66 -4.04
N THR A 373 17.49 19.65 -3.22
CA THR A 373 17.93 18.34 -3.73
C THR A 373 16.84 17.67 -4.55
N ALA A 374 15.62 17.62 -4.01
CA ALA A 374 14.48 17.06 -4.73
C ALA A 374 14.15 17.86 -6.00
N ARG A 375 14.16 19.21 -5.92
CA ARG A 375 13.84 20.05 -7.08
C ARG A 375 14.88 19.92 -8.20
N ASN A 376 16.17 19.92 -7.88
CA ASN A 376 17.23 19.72 -8.88
C ASN A 376 17.14 18.33 -9.52
N ALA A 377 16.86 17.29 -8.73
CA ALA A 377 16.69 15.95 -9.28
C ALA A 377 15.47 15.85 -10.20
N PHE A 378 14.33 16.43 -9.80
CA PHE A 378 13.13 16.51 -10.62
C PHE A 378 13.35 17.33 -11.91
N ALA A 379 14.04 18.47 -11.81
CA ALA A 379 14.43 19.28 -12.95
C ALA A 379 15.29 18.48 -13.95
N GLN A 380 16.30 17.76 -13.45
CA GLN A 380 17.15 16.93 -14.30
C GLN A 380 16.36 15.83 -15.02
N MET A 381 15.34 15.25 -14.37
CA MET A 381 14.46 14.29 -15.03
C MET A 381 13.69 14.94 -16.19
N LEU A 382 13.08 16.09 -15.96
CA LEU A 382 12.38 16.84 -17.00
C LEU A 382 13.29 17.15 -18.20
N TYR A 383 14.53 17.58 -17.95
CA TYR A 383 15.51 17.81 -18.99
C TYR A 383 15.84 16.53 -19.78
N ASN A 384 16.07 15.42 -19.09
CA ASN A 384 16.37 14.13 -19.73
C ASN A 384 15.19 13.61 -20.57
N ASP A 385 13.96 13.91 -20.13
CA ASP A 385 12.73 13.55 -20.84
C ASP A 385 12.44 14.51 -22.02
N GLY A 386 13.20 15.60 -22.17
CA GLY A 386 13.05 16.58 -23.25
C GLY A 386 12.09 17.74 -22.96
N PHE A 387 11.72 17.95 -21.70
CA PHE A 387 10.87 19.04 -21.21
C PHE A 387 11.72 20.24 -20.71
N ASN A 388 12.27 21.00 -21.64
CA ASN A 388 13.15 22.15 -21.43
C ASN A 388 12.46 23.39 -20.85
N GLU A 389 11.22 23.69 -21.25
CA GLU A 389 10.40 24.79 -20.72
C GLU A 389 10.09 24.50 -19.23
N ASN A 390 9.61 23.30 -18.92
CA ASN A 390 9.37 22.86 -17.54
C ASN A 390 10.68 22.80 -16.72
N TYR A 391 11.79 22.35 -17.32
CA TYR A 391 13.11 22.35 -16.67
C TYR A 391 13.53 23.77 -16.26
N LEU A 392 13.41 24.75 -17.16
CA LEU A 392 13.77 26.14 -16.90
C LEU A 392 13.01 26.70 -15.69
N GLU A 393 11.71 26.45 -15.61
CA GLU A 393 10.89 26.90 -14.47
C GLU A 393 11.38 26.32 -13.14
N GLN A 394 11.78 25.05 -13.11
CA GLN A 394 12.33 24.45 -11.89
C GLN A 394 13.65 25.09 -11.45
N ILE A 395 14.57 25.36 -12.38
CA ILE A 395 15.87 25.95 -12.05
C ILE A 395 15.78 27.44 -11.72
N LYS A 396 14.83 28.17 -12.32
CA LYS A 396 14.47 29.55 -11.94
C LYS A 396 14.01 29.61 -10.49
N PHE A 397 13.07 28.73 -10.11
CA PHE A 397 12.62 28.63 -8.73
C PHE A 397 13.79 28.36 -7.78
N VAL A 398 14.71 27.46 -8.15
CA VAL A 398 15.90 27.15 -7.33
C VAL A 398 16.79 28.38 -7.17
N LYS A 399 17.01 29.17 -8.23
CA LYS A 399 17.79 30.42 -8.20
C LYS A 399 17.13 31.46 -7.30
N GLU A 400 15.84 31.71 -7.46
CA GLU A 400 15.07 32.66 -6.63
C GLU A 400 15.12 32.30 -5.14
N ASN A 401 15.11 31.00 -4.83
CA ASN A 401 15.21 30.49 -3.46
C ASN A 401 16.66 30.19 -3.01
N THR A 402 17.65 30.69 -3.74
CA THR A 402 19.07 30.57 -3.39
C THR A 402 19.70 31.95 -3.28
N THR A 403 20.00 32.34 -2.03
CA THR A 403 20.81 33.53 -1.78
C THR A 403 22.19 33.36 -2.39
N GLU A 404 22.64 34.37 -3.12
CA GLU A 404 23.97 34.42 -3.69
C GLU A 404 25.03 34.23 -2.59
N PRO A 405 25.92 33.22 -2.71
CA PRO A 405 26.97 33.01 -1.73
C PRO A 405 27.92 34.21 -1.67
N GLN A 406 28.16 34.70 -0.46
CA GLN A 406 29.15 35.73 -0.17
C GLN A 406 30.37 35.11 0.52
N PHE A 407 31.56 35.64 0.24
CA PHE A 407 32.79 35.22 0.93
C PHE A 407 32.83 35.85 2.32
N LYS A 408 33.04 35.04 3.37
CA LYS A 408 33.23 35.59 4.72
C LYS A 408 34.50 36.44 4.83
N ASN A 409 35.55 36.06 4.09
CA ASN A 409 36.77 36.85 3.92
C ASN A 409 37.14 36.88 2.43
N PRO A 410 36.86 37.98 1.71
CA PRO A 410 37.15 38.10 0.28
C PRO A 410 38.62 37.90 -0.09
N SER A 411 39.55 38.22 0.82
CA SER A 411 40.99 38.11 0.58
C SER A 411 41.52 36.68 0.72
N LYS A 412 40.76 35.78 1.35
CA LYS A 412 41.12 34.36 1.54
C LYS A 412 39.86 33.49 1.67
N PRO A 413 39.12 33.26 0.58
CA PRO A 413 37.94 32.41 0.61
C PRO A 413 38.32 30.94 0.80
N THR A 414 37.44 30.18 1.44
CA THR A 414 37.59 28.72 1.55
C THR A 414 37.18 28.02 0.26
N ASP A 415 37.76 26.86 -0.06
CA ASP A 415 37.41 26.07 -1.26
C ASP A 415 35.90 25.79 -1.35
N ALA A 416 35.26 25.54 -0.19
CA ALA A 416 33.82 25.30 -0.12
C ALA A 416 32.98 26.56 -0.43
N GLU A 417 33.46 27.76 -0.10
CA GLU A 417 32.79 29.01 -0.49
C GLU A 417 32.95 29.29 -1.98
N VAL A 418 34.14 29.03 -2.52
CA VAL A 418 34.42 29.16 -3.96
C VAL A 418 33.54 28.20 -4.76
N ASP A 419 33.46 26.93 -4.37
CA ASP A 419 32.61 25.93 -5.03
C ASP A 419 31.12 26.33 -5.03
N ARG A 420 30.61 26.86 -3.91
CA ARG A 420 29.23 27.38 -3.84
C ARG A 420 29.01 28.55 -4.79
N LYS A 421 29.95 29.50 -4.86
CA LYS A 421 29.85 30.66 -5.76
C LYS A 421 29.87 30.20 -7.23
N ILE A 422 30.77 29.30 -7.59
CA ILE A 422 30.85 28.72 -8.94
C ILE A 422 29.54 28.03 -9.31
N LYS A 423 28.95 27.23 -8.42
CA LYS A 423 27.65 26.57 -8.67
C LYS A 423 26.53 27.57 -8.90
N TYR A 424 26.50 28.67 -8.15
CA TYR A 424 25.50 29.74 -8.32
C TYR A 424 25.66 30.48 -9.65
N ILE A 425 26.89 30.78 -10.06
CA ILE A 425 27.18 31.41 -11.36
C ILE A 425 26.76 30.48 -12.50
N ARG A 426 27.20 29.20 -12.46
CA ARG A 426 26.79 28.20 -13.47
C ARG A 426 25.28 28.06 -13.60
N LEU A 427 24.55 28.10 -12.49
CA LEU A 427 23.09 28.08 -12.51
C LEU A 427 22.53 29.31 -13.25
N SER A 428 23.11 30.48 -13.02
CA SER A 428 22.71 31.72 -13.72
C SER A 428 23.01 31.66 -15.21
N ASP A 429 24.21 31.24 -15.59
CA ASP A 429 24.61 31.09 -16.99
C ASP A 429 23.73 30.06 -17.71
N THR A 430 23.36 28.97 -17.01
CA THR A 430 22.44 27.96 -17.55
C THR A 430 21.07 28.56 -17.81
N ILE A 431 20.52 29.33 -16.86
CA ILE A 431 19.21 29.99 -17.04
C ILE A 431 19.24 30.94 -18.23
N GLU A 432 20.26 31.80 -18.33
CA GLU A 432 20.41 32.73 -19.46
C GLU A 432 20.53 32.00 -20.81
N GLY A 433 21.33 30.92 -20.85
CA GLY A 433 21.47 30.09 -22.04
C GLY A 433 20.15 29.46 -22.49
N PHE A 434 19.36 28.93 -21.55
CA PHE A 434 18.04 28.37 -21.86
C PHE A 434 17.03 29.45 -22.28
N GLU A 435 17.02 30.61 -21.62
CA GLU A 435 16.17 31.75 -22.02
C GLU A 435 16.45 32.21 -23.45
N SER A 436 17.73 32.28 -23.83
CA SER A 436 18.15 32.61 -25.20
C SER A 436 17.68 31.56 -26.21
N LEU A 437 17.80 30.27 -25.89
CA LEU A 437 17.32 29.17 -26.74
C LEU A 437 15.79 29.16 -26.91
N MET A 438 15.05 29.72 -25.96
CA MET A 438 13.58 29.72 -25.94
C MET A 438 12.93 30.99 -26.51
N THR A 439 13.70 31.88 -27.15
CA THR A 439 13.23 33.12 -27.79
C THR A 439 12.34 32.94 -29.03
N ASN A 440 12.23 31.73 -29.58
CA ASN A 440 11.38 31.41 -30.75
C ASN A 440 10.45 30.21 -30.49
N THR A 441 10.00 30.07 -29.24
CA THR A 441 9.06 28.99 -28.86
C THR A 441 7.69 29.16 -29.51
N MET A 442 6.94 28.07 -29.62
CA MET A 442 5.56 28.10 -30.11
C MET A 442 4.69 28.99 -29.22
N ALA A 443 4.89 28.92 -27.90
CA ALA A 443 4.23 29.76 -26.90
C ALA A 443 4.39 31.26 -27.20
N GLN A 444 5.62 31.72 -27.46
CA GLN A 444 5.89 33.11 -27.80
C GLN A 444 5.34 33.52 -29.15
N ARG A 445 5.43 32.66 -30.18
CA ARG A 445 4.85 32.93 -31.51
C ARG A 445 3.35 33.19 -31.46
N TRP A 446 2.64 32.47 -30.60
CA TRP A 446 1.20 32.58 -30.44
C TRP A 446 0.78 33.50 -29.29
N ASP A 447 1.73 34.16 -28.63
CA ASP A 447 1.54 35.05 -27.46
C ASP A 447 0.70 34.40 -26.33
N ILE A 448 1.04 33.16 -25.97
CA ILE A 448 0.35 32.38 -24.95
C ILE A 448 1.34 31.86 -23.92
N ASN A 449 0.97 31.93 -22.65
CA ASN A 449 1.72 31.27 -21.58
C ASN A 449 1.15 29.85 -21.32
N PRO A 450 1.89 28.78 -21.66
CA PRO A 450 1.37 27.42 -21.55
C PRO A 450 1.12 26.96 -20.11
N PHE A 451 1.79 27.56 -19.12
CA PHE A 451 1.70 27.17 -17.71
C PHE A 451 0.40 27.63 -17.03
N TYR A 452 -0.32 28.60 -17.62
CA TYR A 452 -1.58 29.14 -17.09
C TYR A 452 -2.81 28.68 -17.87
N LEU A 453 -2.66 27.69 -18.76
CA LEU A 453 -3.78 27.13 -19.50
C LEU A 453 -4.65 26.26 -18.58
N ASP A 454 -5.97 26.50 -18.59
CA ASP A 454 -6.91 25.54 -18.01
C ASP A 454 -7.06 24.36 -18.96
N LYS A 455 -6.31 23.29 -18.66
CA LYS A 455 -6.30 22.05 -19.45
C LYS A 455 -7.24 20.99 -18.87
N THR A 456 -8.09 21.35 -17.91
CA THR A 456 -8.98 20.39 -17.25
C THR A 456 -9.94 19.75 -18.26
N ARG A 457 -9.80 18.44 -18.51
CA ARG A 457 -10.67 17.66 -19.42
C ARG A 457 -11.67 16.80 -18.69
N TRP A 458 -11.28 16.32 -17.52
CA TRP A 458 -11.99 15.30 -16.77
C TRP A 458 -12.16 15.72 -15.33
N ASN A 459 -13.41 15.86 -14.89
CA ASN A 459 -13.78 16.05 -13.50
C ASN A 459 -14.09 14.68 -12.90
N ILE A 460 -13.17 14.19 -12.06
CA ILE A 460 -13.26 12.86 -11.47
C ILE A 460 -13.47 12.97 -9.97
N GLY A 461 -14.55 12.39 -9.45
CA GLY A 461 -14.77 12.27 -8.02
C GLY A 461 -14.27 10.95 -7.48
N ILE A 462 -13.38 10.99 -6.49
CA ILE A 462 -13.03 9.82 -5.71
C ILE A 462 -13.94 9.77 -4.49
N TYR A 463 -14.63 8.65 -4.33
CA TYR A 463 -15.35 8.25 -3.14
C TYR A 463 -14.71 6.99 -2.56
N TYR A 464 -14.92 6.77 -1.27
CA TYR A 464 -14.47 5.56 -0.60
C TYR A 464 -15.58 5.04 0.29
N MET A 465 -15.63 3.72 0.44
CA MET A 465 -16.49 3.08 1.41
C MET A 465 -15.68 2.82 2.67
N GLU A 466 -16.21 3.23 3.81
CA GLU A 466 -15.70 2.75 5.09
C GLU A 466 -16.09 1.29 5.21
N LYS A 467 -15.11 0.41 5.02
CA LYS A 467 -15.22 -0.94 5.55
C LYS A 467 -15.01 -0.83 7.05
N ILE A 468 -16.01 -1.26 7.79
CA ILE A 468 -16.01 -1.21 9.24
C ILE A 468 -15.54 -2.56 9.81
N GLU A 469 -14.92 -3.37 8.96
CA GLU A 469 -14.31 -4.65 9.29
C GLU A 469 -13.00 -4.37 10.05
N PRO A 470 -12.63 -5.20 11.02
CA PRO A 470 -11.33 -5.10 11.68
C PRO A 470 -10.20 -5.33 10.69
N MET A 471 -9.41 -4.27 10.45
CA MET A 471 -8.30 -4.26 9.49
C MET A 471 -7.00 -3.98 10.21
N TYR A 472 -5.90 -4.41 9.60
CA TYR A 472 -4.55 -4.11 10.08
C TYR A 472 -4.33 -2.59 10.23
N HIS A 473 -4.75 -1.80 9.24
CA HIS A 473 -4.94 -0.36 9.35
C HIS A 473 -6.40 0.04 9.14
N CYS A 474 -7.01 0.59 10.18
CA CYS A 474 -8.28 1.33 10.07
C CYS A 474 -8.17 2.44 9.01
N ASP A 475 -9.27 2.79 8.35
CA ASP A 475 -9.34 3.87 7.36
C ASP A 475 -8.47 3.71 6.09
N ILE A 476 -7.99 2.50 5.77
CA ILE A 476 -7.15 2.28 4.58
C ILE A 476 -7.78 2.84 3.28
N ALA A 477 -9.09 2.65 3.07
CA ALA A 477 -9.77 3.16 1.88
C ALA A 477 -9.75 4.70 1.80
N ARG A 478 -9.92 5.38 2.94
CA ARG A 478 -9.81 6.85 3.03
C ARG A 478 -8.39 7.32 2.73
N ILE A 479 -7.38 6.63 3.27
CA ILE A 479 -5.97 6.96 3.07
C ILE A 479 -5.58 6.72 1.62
N ALA A 480 -5.98 5.59 1.03
CA ALA A 480 -5.79 5.26 -0.37
C ALA A 480 -6.43 6.30 -1.29
N ALA A 481 -7.68 6.69 -1.01
CA ALA A 481 -8.39 7.71 -1.77
C ALA A 481 -7.70 9.09 -1.72
N ASN A 482 -7.19 9.46 -0.54
CA ASN A 482 -6.42 10.69 -0.37
C ASN A 482 -5.10 10.68 -1.11
N ASN A 483 -4.36 9.59 -1.00
CA ASN A 483 -3.07 9.46 -1.67
C ASN A 483 -3.24 9.37 -3.19
N LEU A 484 -4.24 8.63 -3.68
CA LEU A 484 -4.57 8.60 -5.09
C LEU A 484 -4.89 10.01 -5.62
N ARG A 485 -5.75 10.78 -4.93
CA ARG A 485 -6.00 12.18 -5.28
C ARG A 485 -4.70 13.01 -5.31
N LEU A 486 -3.82 12.84 -4.32
CA LEU A 486 -2.52 13.51 -4.31
C LEU A 486 -1.65 13.10 -5.50
N MET A 487 -1.68 11.85 -5.94
CA MET A 487 -0.94 11.37 -7.11
C MET A 487 -1.48 11.96 -8.42
N PHE A 488 -2.77 12.31 -8.48
CA PHE A 488 -3.34 13.07 -9.60
C PHE A 488 -2.98 14.57 -9.58
N GLN A 489 -2.51 15.12 -8.46
CA GLN A 489 -2.04 16.51 -8.43
C GLN A 489 -0.83 16.71 -9.34
N GLY A 490 -0.92 17.68 -10.23
CA GLY A 490 0.10 17.97 -11.25
C GLY A 490 -0.22 17.37 -12.62
N ILE A 491 -1.30 16.60 -12.75
CA ILE A 491 -1.85 16.20 -14.06
C ILE A 491 -2.86 17.27 -14.48
N SER A 492 -2.48 18.10 -15.45
CA SER A 492 -3.28 19.24 -15.91
C SER A 492 -4.58 18.83 -16.62
N SER A 493 -4.62 17.63 -17.20
CA SER A 493 -5.80 17.10 -17.91
C SER A 493 -6.94 16.64 -16.98
N THR A 494 -6.69 16.47 -15.68
CA THR A 494 -7.67 15.92 -14.74
C THR A 494 -7.87 16.82 -13.52
N ASN A 495 -9.12 17.09 -13.17
CA ASN A 495 -9.50 17.66 -11.88
C ASN A 495 -10.06 16.55 -10.99
N VAL A 496 -9.19 15.97 -10.17
CA VAL A 496 -9.53 14.87 -9.27
C VAL A 496 -9.85 15.42 -7.88
N ARG A 497 -11.09 15.20 -7.43
CA ARG A 497 -11.59 15.66 -6.14
C ARG A 497 -11.86 14.47 -5.24
N LEU A 498 -11.47 14.59 -3.97
CA LEU A 498 -11.90 13.68 -2.92
C LEU A 498 -12.95 14.38 -2.08
N PHE A 499 -14.02 13.65 -1.74
CA PHE A 499 -15.02 14.12 -0.79
C PHE A 499 -14.72 13.53 0.60
N PRO A 500 -14.82 14.35 1.68
CA PRO A 500 -14.36 13.96 3.01
C PRO A 500 -15.28 12.94 3.71
N GLU A 501 -16.50 12.78 3.22
CA GLU A 501 -17.48 11.84 3.76
C GLU A 501 -17.40 10.52 2.99
N SER A 502 -17.44 9.41 3.74
CA SER A 502 -17.62 8.09 3.16
C SER A 502 -18.98 7.98 2.47
N VAL A 503 -19.08 7.04 1.52
CA VAL A 503 -20.34 6.68 0.88
C VAL A 503 -20.81 5.32 1.38
N THR A 504 -22.13 5.16 1.54
CA THR A 504 -22.72 3.87 1.96
C THR A 504 -22.74 2.83 0.83
N GLY A 505 -22.57 3.27 -0.41
CA GLY A 505 -22.51 2.42 -1.59
C GLY A 505 -22.70 3.20 -2.88
N TYR A 506 -23.01 2.47 -3.95
CA TYR A 506 -23.17 3.02 -5.29
C TYR A 506 -24.23 4.13 -5.38
N ALA A 507 -25.42 3.92 -4.82
CA ALA A 507 -26.53 4.88 -4.99
C ALA A 507 -26.22 6.25 -4.39
N ASP A 508 -25.61 6.29 -3.20
CA ASP A 508 -25.19 7.54 -2.55
C ASP A 508 -24.07 8.22 -3.34
N ALA A 509 -23.05 7.46 -3.75
CA ALA A 509 -21.96 7.96 -4.58
C ALA A 509 -22.46 8.54 -5.92
N TYR A 510 -23.40 7.86 -6.58
CA TYR A 510 -23.96 8.29 -7.85
C TYR A 510 -24.75 9.59 -7.71
N LYS A 511 -25.65 9.67 -6.72
CA LYS A 511 -26.39 10.92 -6.43
C LYS A 511 -25.42 12.08 -6.21
N LYS A 512 -24.44 11.89 -5.33
CA LYS A 512 -23.38 12.86 -5.01
C LYS A 512 -22.54 13.27 -6.23
N ALA A 513 -22.30 12.36 -7.17
CA ALA A 513 -21.53 12.63 -8.38
C ALA A 513 -22.37 13.38 -9.43
N HIS A 514 -23.63 12.97 -9.60
CA HIS A 514 -24.57 13.57 -10.52
C HIS A 514 -24.88 15.02 -10.13
N ASP A 515 -25.20 15.28 -8.86
CA ASP A 515 -25.47 16.62 -8.33
C ASP A 515 -24.29 17.60 -8.51
N ARG A 516 -23.07 17.05 -8.70
CA ARG A 516 -21.83 17.80 -8.88
C ARG A 516 -21.35 17.87 -10.32
N ASN A 517 -22.12 17.34 -11.28
CA ASN A 517 -21.77 17.29 -12.71
C ASN A 517 -20.37 16.70 -12.96
N LEU A 518 -20.04 15.61 -12.27
CA LEU A 518 -18.78 14.90 -12.52
C LEU A 518 -18.85 14.09 -13.82
N ASP A 519 -17.74 13.99 -14.54
CA ASP A 519 -17.64 13.15 -15.74
C ASP A 519 -17.61 11.68 -15.36
N TYR A 520 -16.77 11.36 -14.36
CA TYR A 520 -16.63 10.03 -13.79
C TYR A 520 -16.55 10.10 -12.26
N PHE A 521 -16.95 9.02 -11.61
CA PHE A 521 -16.65 8.83 -10.20
C PHE A 521 -16.11 7.43 -9.94
N ILE A 522 -15.22 7.36 -8.95
CA ILE A 522 -14.52 6.16 -8.55
C ILE A 522 -14.97 5.81 -7.13
N ILE A 523 -15.36 4.56 -6.91
CA ILE A 523 -15.56 4.02 -5.56
C ILE A 523 -14.34 3.14 -5.26
N LEU A 524 -13.58 3.54 -4.24
CA LEU A 524 -12.43 2.79 -3.74
C LEU A 524 -12.79 1.96 -2.52
N THR A 525 -12.28 0.73 -2.52
CA THR A 525 -12.23 -0.13 -1.34
C THR A 525 -10.83 -0.71 -1.20
N GLY A 526 -10.36 -0.85 0.03
CA GLY A 526 -9.07 -1.48 0.33
C GLY A 526 -9.26 -2.65 1.27
N ASP A 527 -8.37 -3.63 1.19
CA ASP A 527 -8.18 -4.73 2.15
C ASP A 527 -6.69 -5.04 2.26
N GLU A 528 -6.24 -5.52 3.41
CA GLU A 528 -4.81 -5.69 3.66
C GLU A 528 -4.47 -6.66 4.80
N THR A 529 -3.18 -6.97 4.87
CA THR A 529 -2.51 -7.62 6.00
C THR A 529 -1.19 -6.90 6.30
N ASP A 530 -0.37 -7.46 7.19
CA ASP A 530 1.00 -7.04 7.44
C ASP A 530 1.90 -7.16 6.19
N ARG A 531 1.52 -7.97 5.19
CA ARG A 531 2.35 -8.29 4.00
C ARG A 531 1.71 -8.01 2.65
N ASP A 532 0.38 -7.96 2.59
CA ASP A 532 -0.39 -7.88 1.36
C ASP A 532 -1.35 -6.71 1.38
N VAL A 533 -1.66 -6.18 0.20
CA VAL A 533 -2.71 -5.17 0.03
C VAL A 533 -3.49 -5.46 -1.25
N LYS A 534 -4.79 -5.23 -1.18
CA LYS A 534 -5.70 -5.25 -2.30
C LYS A 534 -6.44 -3.91 -2.35
N ILE A 535 -6.32 -3.20 -3.47
CA ILE A 535 -7.09 -1.99 -3.73
C ILE A 535 -8.01 -2.27 -4.92
N ASP A 536 -9.31 -2.15 -4.68
CA ASP A 536 -10.35 -2.24 -5.70
C ASP A 536 -10.86 -0.83 -6.02
N ALA A 537 -11.00 -0.55 -7.31
CA ALA A 537 -11.47 0.72 -7.83
C ALA A 537 -12.49 0.50 -8.94
N VAL A 538 -13.74 0.86 -8.67
CA VAL A 538 -14.80 0.79 -9.66
C VAL A 538 -15.12 2.18 -10.18
N ILE A 539 -15.05 2.35 -11.49
CA ILE A 539 -15.29 3.63 -12.17
C ILE A 539 -16.67 3.60 -12.81
N TYR A 540 -17.41 4.68 -12.61
CA TYR A 540 -18.75 4.86 -13.15
C TYR A 540 -18.86 6.20 -13.87
N SER A 541 -19.73 6.26 -14.87
CA SER A 541 -20.13 7.53 -15.51
C SER A 541 -20.90 8.39 -14.52
N GLY A 542 -20.49 9.65 -14.33
CA GLY A 542 -21.25 10.57 -13.47
C GLY A 542 -22.58 11.03 -14.07
N ARG A 543 -22.73 10.91 -15.40
CA ARG A 543 -23.97 11.27 -16.11
C ARG A 543 -25.06 10.19 -16.01
N THR A 544 -24.69 8.92 -16.17
CA THR A 544 -25.64 7.79 -16.27
C THR A 544 -25.54 6.81 -15.11
N GLY A 545 -24.45 6.85 -14.34
CA GLY A 545 -24.16 5.88 -13.30
C GLY A 545 -23.71 4.52 -13.84
N THR A 546 -23.54 4.35 -15.15
CA THR A 546 -23.13 3.06 -15.73
C THR A 546 -21.70 2.72 -15.32
N LYS A 547 -21.44 1.44 -15.02
CA LYS A 547 -20.09 0.96 -14.70
C LYS A 547 -19.22 1.04 -15.95
N SER A 548 -18.16 1.84 -15.89
CA SER A 548 -17.27 2.10 -17.02
C SER A 548 -16.01 1.24 -17.00
N ALA A 549 -15.43 0.99 -15.81
CA ALA A 549 -14.26 0.15 -15.64
C ALA A 549 -14.16 -0.42 -14.21
N ASN A 550 -13.33 -1.44 -14.03
CA ASN A 550 -13.03 -2.03 -12.71
C ASN A 550 -11.56 -2.44 -12.66
N PHE A 551 -10.85 -2.01 -11.62
CA PHE A 551 -9.47 -2.37 -11.36
C PHE A 551 -9.37 -3.04 -9.99
N SER A 552 -8.75 -4.22 -9.94
CA SER A 552 -8.45 -4.94 -8.70
C SER A 552 -6.96 -5.19 -8.64
N ILE A 553 -6.24 -4.43 -7.81
CA ILE A 553 -4.78 -4.49 -7.73
C ILE A 553 -4.38 -5.16 -6.42
N TYR A 554 -3.81 -6.35 -6.53
CA TYR A 554 -3.20 -7.08 -5.44
C TYR A 554 -1.67 -6.91 -5.50
N ARG A 555 -1.05 -6.56 -4.37
CA ARG A 555 0.41 -6.46 -4.23
C ARG A 555 0.88 -6.97 -2.88
N THR A 556 2.13 -7.43 -2.86
CA THR A 556 2.78 -7.99 -1.68
C THR A 556 4.16 -7.37 -1.48
N GLY A 557 4.69 -7.51 -0.26
CA GLY A 557 6.05 -7.07 0.08
C GLY A 557 6.17 -5.56 0.31
N ASN A 558 7.40 -5.06 0.17
CA ASN A 558 7.69 -3.62 0.28
C ASN A 558 7.12 -2.88 -0.92
N GLU A 559 6.70 -1.63 -0.73
CA GLU A 559 6.13 -0.76 -1.79
C GLU A 559 4.80 -1.29 -2.33
N ARG A 560 4.12 -2.14 -1.56
CA ARG A 560 2.85 -2.75 -1.96
C ARG A 560 1.77 -1.69 -2.06
N PHE A 561 1.74 -0.72 -1.15
CA PHE A 561 0.67 0.26 -1.08
C PHE A 561 0.88 1.38 -2.08
N SER A 562 2.01 2.08 -2.01
CA SER A 562 2.35 3.16 -2.96
C SER A 562 2.42 2.62 -4.40
N GLY A 563 3.00 1.43 -4.59
CA GLY A 563 3.06 0.78 -5.89
C GLY A 563 1.70 0.30 -6.43
N ALA A 564 0.73 -0.03 -5.56
CA ALA A 564 -0.63 -0.36 -6.01
C ALA A 564 -1.34 0.90 -6.52
N LEU A 565 -1.22 2.01 -5.81
CA LEU A 565 -1.85 3.28 -6.19
C LEU A 565 -1.19 3.91 -7.43
N LEU A 566 0.13 3.79 -7.61
CA LEU A 566 0.81 4.22 -8.83
C LEU A 566 0.32 3.44 -10.05
N ARG A 567 0.20 2.11 -9.93
CA ARG A 567 -0.39 1.28 -10.97
C ARG A 567 -1.84 1.68 -11.25
N LEU A 568 -2.64 1.87 -10.20
CA LEU A 568 -4.03 2.28 -10.33
C LEU A 568 -4.17 3.61 -11.08
N ARG A 569 -3.35 4.61 -10.73
CA ARG A 569 -3.32 5.90 -11.42
C ARG A 569 -2.99 5.73 -12.91
N LYS A 570 -1.98 4.92 -13.25
CA LYS A 570 -1.62 4.63 -14.64
C LYS A 570 -2.78 3.98 -15.39
N ASP A 571 -3.38 2.95 -14.80
CA ASP A 571 -4.50 2.20 -15.40
C ASP A 571 -5.75 3.09 -15.57
N ILE A 572 -6.00 4.03 -14.65
CA ILE A 572 -7.08 5.03 -14.79
C ILE A 572 -6.77 6.01 -15.94
N LEU A 573 -5.53 6.49 -16.05
CA LEU A 573 -5.17 7.43 -17.10
C LEU A 573 -5.26 6.78 -18.48
N SER A 574 -4.80 5.53 -18.64
CA SER A 574 -4.77 4.86 -19.94
C SER A 574 -6.15 4.65 -20.56
N ILE A 575 -7.21 4.56 -19.76
CA ILE A 575 -8.58 4.40 -20.29
C ILE A 575 -9.26 5.74 -20.61
N LEU A 576 -8.72 6.89 -20.18
CA LEU A 576 -9.35 8.19 -20.42
C LEU A 576 -9.17 8.62 -21.88
N PRO A 577 -10.24 9.02 -22.58
CA PRO A 577 -10.13 9.51 -23.95
C PRO A 577 -9.28 10.77 -24.03
N VAL A 578 -8.46 10.85 -25.08
CA VAL A 578 -7.67 12.04 -25.37
C VAL A 578 -8.56 13.09 -26.04
N ARG A 579 -8.65 14.27 -25.42
CA ARG A 579 -9.40 15.42 -25.94
C ARG A 579 -8.65 16.72 -25.70
N ALA A 580 -8.85 17.68 -26.59
CA ALA A 580 -8.22 19.00 -26.56
C ALA A 580 -9.25 20.11 -26.89
N THR A 581 -8.81 21.36 -26.88
CA THR A 581 -9.59 22.53 -27.26
C THR A 581 -8.75 23.44 -28.17
N ILE A 582 -9.41 24.08 -29.12
CA ILE A 582 -8.78 25.09 -29.98
C ILE A 582 -8.54 26.35 -29.15
N LEU A 583 -7.27 26.70 -28.91
CA LEU A 583 -6.89 27.93 -28.22
C LEU A 583 -7.04 29.14 -29.12
N ASN A 584 -6.46 29.04 -30.32
CA ASN A 584 -6.42 30.13 -31.28
C ASN A 584 -6.27 29.56 -32.70
N ARG A 585 -6.57 30.40 -33.69
CA ARG A 585 -6.58 30.02 -35.09
C ARG A 585 -6.11 31.17 -35.97
N ASN A 586 -5.27 30.85 -36.95
CA ASN A 586 -4.87 31.75 -38.03
C ASN A 586 -5.06 31.03 -39.38
N LEU A 587 -6.17 31.33 -40.08
CA LEU A 587 -6.56 30.63 -41.30
C LEU A 587 -6.65 29.11 -41.09
N ASN A 588 -5.73 28.33 -41.67
CA ASN A 588 -5.73 26.87 -41.51
C ASN A 588 -4.84 26.40 -40.36
N ASP A 589 -4.00 27.28 -39.81
CA ASP A 589 -3.15 26.96 -38.68
C ASP A 589 -3.95 27.07 -37.39
N ILE A 590 -3.99 25.98 -36.62
CA ILE A 590 -4.75 25.85 -35.38
C ILE A 590 -3.78 25.58 -34.24
N LEU A 591 -3.96 26.30 -33.14
CA LEU A 591 -3.27 26.05 -31.90
C LEU A 591 -4.17 25.26 -30.94
N LEU A 592 -3.59 24.21 -30.38
CA LEU A 592 -4.25 23.27 -29.47
C LEU A 592 -3.56 23.30 -28.11
N ASP A 593 -4.36 23.13 -27.06
CA ASP A 593 -3.93 23.06 -25.66
C ASP A 593 -3.51 21.66 -25.22
N ILE A 594 -2.91 20.89 -26.13
CA ILE A 594 -2.39 19.55 -25.89
C ILE A 594 -0.96 19.45 -26.42
N GLY A 595 -0.06 18.78 -25.71
CA GLY A 595 1.37 18.76 -26.06
C GLY A 595 2.07 17.43 -25.79
N LYS A 596 3.40 17.43 -25.88
CA LYS A 596 4.24 16.25 -25.63
C LYS A 596 4.06 15.68 -24.22
N SER A 597 3.76 16.52 -23.22
CA SER A 597 3.52 16.06 -21.85
C SER A 597 2.28 15.17 -21.73
N GLU A 598 1.39 15.23 -22.72
CA GLU A 598 0.20 14.40 -22.87
C GLU A 598 0.36 13.34 -23.98
N GLY A 599 1.59 13.06 -24.40
CA GLY A 599 1.89 12.01 -25.39
C GLY A 599 1.63 12.41 -26.84
N MET A 600 1.47 13.71 -27.14
CA MET A 600 1.20 14.15 -28.51
C MET A 600 2.43 14.08 -29.41
N ILE A 601 2.19 13.63 -30.64
CA ILE A 601 3.21 13.46 -31.67
C ILE A 601 2.74 14.08 -32.99
N LYS A 602 3.71 14.42 -33.84
CA LYS A 602 3.46 14.91 -35.20
C LYS A 602 2.65 13.90 -36.02
N ASN A 603 1.74 14.38 -36.86
CA ASN A 603 0.79 13.63 -37.67
C ASN A 603 -0.33 12.92 -36.88
N ALA A 604 -0.52 13.23 -35.60
CA ALA A 604 -1.74 12.84 -34.90
C ALA A 604 -2.95 13.54 -35.56
N GLU A 605 -4.06 12.80 -35.69
CA GLU A 605 -5.28 13.28 -36.33
C GLU A 605 -6.41 13.43 -35.31
N PHE A 606 -7.08 14.56 -35.37
CA PHE A 606 -8.20 14.92 -34.51
C PHE A 606 -9.44 15.24 -35.34
N VAL A 607 -10.61 14.92 -34.81
CA VAL A 607 -11.89 15.49 -35.26
C VAL A 607 -12.19 16.72 -34.42
N VAL A 608 -12.61 17.80 -35.09
CA VAL A 608 -13.13 19.00 -34.45
C VAL A 608 -14.62 18.83 -34.23
N VAL A 609 -15.05 19.04 -32.99
CA VAL A 609 -16.45 18.92 -32.56
C VAL A 609 -16.88 20.25 -31.97
N ARG A 610 -18.10 20.68 -32.30
CA ARG A 610 -18.67 21.94 -31.78
C ARG A 610 -18.61 21.95 -30.25
N LYS A 611 -18.16 23.08 -29.69
CA LYS A 611 -18.13 23.31 -28.24
C LYS A 611 -19.41 22.87 -27.53
N GLY A 612 -19.28 21.99 -26.54
CA GLY A 612 -20.37 21.52 -25.69
C GLY A 612 -21.23 20.40 -26.31
N ALA A 613 -20.90 19.94 -27.51
CA ALA A 613 -21.57 18.79 -28.13
C ALA A 613 -20.99 17.45 -27.66
N LEU A 614 -19.75 17.43 -27.14
CA LEU A 614 -19.13 16.21 -26.61
C LEU A 614 -19.79 15.77 -25.30
N LYS A 615 -20.13 14.49 -25.24
CA LYS A 615 -20.68 13.84 -24.04
C LYS A 615 -19.85 12.61 -23.69
N THR A 616 -19.81 12.25 -22.41
CA THR A 616 -19.30 10.95 -21.98
C THR A 616 -20.15 9.83 -22.56
N SER A 617 -19.55 8.68 -22.87
CA SER A 617 -20.26 7.50 -23.37
C SER A 617 -21.26 6.96 -22.35
N ASP A 618 -22.39 6.42 -22.84
CA ASP A 618 -23.33 5.65 -22.00
C ASP A 618 -22.74 4.29 -21.59
N THR A 619 -21.81 3.76 -22.39
CA THR A 619 -21.17 2.45 -22.18
C THR A 619 -19.65 2.57 -22.14
N GLY A 620 -19.02 2.07 -21.08
CA GLY A 620 -17.56 2.13 -20.91
C GLY A 620 -17.03 3.54 -20.63
N VAL A 621 -15.72 3.72 -20.75
CA VAL A 621 -15.07 5.04 -20.76
C VAL A 621 -14.92 5.46 -22.22
N GLY A 622 -15.48 6.61 -22.59
CA GLY A 622 -15.53 7.05 -23.99
C GLY A 622 -16.17 8.42 -24.17
N LEU A 623 -16.10 8.94 -25.40
CA LEU A 623 -16.75 10.17 -25.83
C LEU A 623 -17.73 9.87 -26.97
N VAL A 624 -18.85 10.58 -27.00
CA VAL A 624 -19.88 10.48 -28.03
C VAL A 624 -20.26 11.90 -28.48
N TYR A 625 -20.45 12.07 -29.78
CA TYR A 625 -20.96 13.28 -30.43
C TYR A 625 -21.81 12.89 -31.64
N ASP A 626 -22.68 13.80 -32.08
CA ASP A 626 -23.49 13.64 -33.29
C ASP A 626 -22.64 14.00 -34.53
N GLU A 627 -22.78 13.26 -35.63
CA GLU A 627 -22.05 13.53 -36.87
C GLU A 627 -22.25 14.97 -37.37
N ARG A 628 -23.43 15.57 -37.13
CA ARG A 628 -23.71 16.97 -37.52
C ARG A 628 -22.91 18.01 -36.75
N ASP A 629 -22.35 17.62 -35.61
CA ASP A 629 -21.55 18.47 -34.74
C ASP A 629 -20.04 18.30 -35.01
N ALA A 630 -19.65 17.36 -35.87
CA ALA A 630 -18.31 17.28 -36.42
C ALA A 630 -18.10 18.40 -37.46
N LEU A 631 -17.14 19.28 -37.19
CA LEU A 631 -16.89 20.49 -37.97
C LEU A 631 -15.74 20.33 -38.97
N GLY A 632 -14.80 19.43 -38.68
CA GLY A 632 -13.63 19.21 -39.53
C GLY A 632 -12.59 18.29 -38.93
N LYS A 633 -11.41 18.21 -39.57
CA LYS A 633 -10.25 17.42 -39.09
C LYS A 633 -8.99 18.27 -38.99
N VAL A 634 -8.20 18.00 -37.96
CA VAL A 634 -6.91 18.66 -37.71
C VAL A 634 -5.80 17.62 -37.66
N THR A 635 -4.71 17.90 -38.37
CA THR A 635 -3.49 17.07 -38.32
C THR A 635 -2.37 17.86 -37.66
N ILE A 636 -1.76 17.29 -36.61
CA ILE A 636 -0.67 17.93 -35.87
C ILE A 636 0.58 18.06 -36.75
N THR A 637 1.12 19.27 -36.87
CA THR A 637 2.35 19.55 -37.64
C THR A 637 3.56 19.73 -36.73
N LYS A 638 3.38 20.36 -35.57
CA LYS A 638 4.43 20.64 -34.59
C LYS A 638 3.87 20.50 -33.17
N THR A 639 4.69 20.00 -32.26
CA THR A 639 4.34 19.81 -30.85
C THR A 639 5.34 20.55 -29.95
N SER A 640 4.84 21.36 -29.03
CA SER A 640 5.59 21.85 -27.85
C SER A 640 5.29 20.98 -26.63
N GLU A 641 5.78 21.36 -25.45
CA GLU A 641 5.57 20.60 -24.21
C GLU A 641 4.09 20.53 -23.83
N GLU A 642 3.41 21.67 -23.78
CA GLU A 642 2.02 21.78 -23.32
C GLU A 642 1.00 22.10 -24.42
N ILE A 643 1.46 22.53 -25.61
CA ILE A 643 0.63 22.99 -26.73
C ILE A 643 1.11 22.38 -28.06
N SER A 644 0.24 22.33 -29.07
CA SER A 644 0.56 21.82 -30.41
C SER A 644 -0.05 22.69 -31.50
N GLU A 645 0.65 22.76 -32.63
CA GLU A 645 0.21 23.43 -33.86
C GLU A 645 -0.23 22.35 -34.86
N GLY A 646 -1.36 22.56 -35.52
CA GLY A 646 -1.93 21.65 -36.50
C GLY A 646 -2.56 22.39 -37.67
N ILE A 647 -2.78 21.67 -38.76
CA ILE A 647 -3.43 22.19 -39.96
C ILE A 647 -4.84 21.61 -40.07
N LEU A 648 -5.81 22.47 -40.31
CA LEU A 648 -7.19 22.11 -40.66
C LEU A 648 -7.23 21.59 -42.11
N SER A 649 -7.60 20.33 -42.30
CA SER A 649 -7.51 19.63 -43.60
C SER A 649 -8.86 19.30 -44.23
N ASP A 650 -9.90 19.14 -43.42
CA ASP A 650 -11.25 18.77 -43.86
C ASP A 650 -12.24 19.73 -43.20
N THR A 651 -13.00 20.48 -44.00
CA THR A 651 -14.13 21.30 -43.53
C THR A 651 -15.29 21.07 -44.48
N GLY A 652 -16.52 21.03 -43.95
CA GLY A 652 -17.71 21.00 -44.79
C GLY A 652 -17.77 22.23 -45.72
N PHE A 653 -18.79 22.31 -46.58
CA PHE A 653 -18.95 23.42 -47.54
C PHE A 653 -18.84 24.83 -46.92
N TYR A 654 -19.11 24.96 -45.61
CA TYR A 654 -18.83 26.14 -44.81
C TYR A 654 -17.84 25.83 -43.71
N ASP A 655 -16.82 26.69 -43.56
CA ASP A 655 -15.93 26.69 -42.41
C ASP A 655 -16.68 27.19 -41.16
N ARG A 656 -16.86 26.30 -40.19
CA ARG A 656 -17.59 26.55 -38.94
C ARG A 656 -16.70 26.40 -37.70
N VAL A 657 -15.39 26.21 -37.89
CA VAL A 657 -14.44 25.92 -36.81
C VAL A 657 -14.04 27.22 -36.11
N ASN A 658 -14.28 27.29 -34.80
CA ASN A 658 -13.98 28.45 -33.97
C ASN A 658 -13.05 28.09 -32.81
N SER A 659 -12.38 29.12 -32.26
CA SER A 659 -11.68 28.98 -30.98
C SER A 659 -12.67 28.55 -29.88
N GLY A 660 -12.24 27.61 -29.04
CA GLY A 660 -13.07 27.00 -28.02
C GLY A 660 -13.84 25.76 -28.48
N ASP A 661 -13.82 25.39 -29.76
CA ASP A 661 -14.29 24.07 -30.20
C ASP A 661 -13.39 22.96 -29.67
N GLU A 662 -14.00 21.79 -29.46
CA GLU A 662 -13.37 20.67 -28.77
C GLU A 662 -12.80 19.69 -29.80
N LEU A 663 -11.74 18.97 -29.45
CA LEU A 663 -11.14 17.97 -30.33
C LEU A 663 -11.11 16.61 -29.67
N VAL A 664 -11.34 15.57 -30.48
CA VAL A 664 -11.22 14.17 -30.07
C VAL A 664 -10.17 13.50 -30.94
N LEU A 665 -9.23 12.80 -30.30
CA LEU A 665 -8.19 12.06 -31.01
C LEU A 665 -8.82 10.93 -31.83
N LEU A 666 -8.61 10.94 -33.15
CA LEU A 666 -9.06 9.88 -34.05
C LEU A 666 -7.99 8.80 -34.21
N LYS A 667 -6.76 9.24 -34.48
CA LYS A 667 -5.66 8.35 -34.83
C LYS A 667 -4.32 8.93 -34.40
N LEU A 668 -3.49 8.08 -33.81
CA LEU A 668 -2.05 8.30 -33.74
C LEU A 668 -1.34 7.61 -34.92
N PRO A 669 -0.29 8.21 -35.47
CA PRO A 669 0.48 7.60 -36.56
C PRO A 669 1.12 6.25 -36.14
N ASP A 670 1.26 5.33 -37.11
CA ASP A 670 1.87 4.01 -36.90
C ASP A 670 3.37 4.15 -36.61
N ASN A 671 3.80 3.78 -35.41
CA ASN A 671 5.18 3.98 -34.98
C ASN A 671 6.08 2.86 -35.54
N LYS A 672 6.71 3.08 -36.69
CA LYS A 672 7.62 2.11 -37.34
C LYS A 672 8.99 1.96 -36.66
N ASP A 673 9.36 2.87 -35.76
CA ASP A 673 10.64 2.86 -35.04
C ASP A 673 10.47 2.53 -33.54
N LYS A 674 10.10 1.28 -33.24
CA LYS A 674 9.95 0.80 -31.84
C LYS A 674 11.28 0.63 -31.09
N SER A 675 12.44 0.88 -31.70
CA SER A 675 13.75 0.56 -31.10
C SER A 675 14.47 1.72 -30.41
N ASN A 676 14.04 2.99 -30.58
CA ASN A 676 14.82 4.14 -30.08
C ASN A 676 14.02 5.28 -29.42
N GLN A 677 12.71 5.13 -29.19
CA GLN A 677 11.95 6.06 -28.34
C GLN A 677 11.64 5.37 -27.03
N SER A 678 12.42 5.68 -25.99
CA SER A 678 11.94 5.51 -24.62
C SER A 678 10.59 6.22 -24.51
N GLU A 679 9.61 5.58 -23.88
CA GLU A 679 8.33 6.16 -23.47
C GLU A 679 8.54 7.60 -22.95
N THR A 680 8.35 8.60 -23.82
CA THR A 680 8.74 10.00 -23.57
C THR A 680 7.55 10.87 -23.20
N ALA A 681 6.36 10.28 -23.10
CA ALA A 681 5.25 10.91 -22.42
C ALA A 681 5.62 11.01 -20.93
N LEU A 682 5.46 12.21 -20.34
CA LEU A 682 5.40 12.29 -18.88
C LEU A 682 4.32 11.30 -18.40
N ASP A 683 4.53 10.72 -17.22
CA ASP A 683 3.57 9.88 -16.50
C ASP A 683 2.36 10.74 -16.04
N THR A 684 1.70 11.40 -16.98
CA THR A 684 0.65 12.42 -16.85
C THR A 684 -0.38 12.33 -17.99
N ALA A 685 -0.11 11.53 -19.03
CA ALA A 685 -0.94 11.45 -20.22
C ALA A 685 -1.95 10.30 -20.16
N PRO A 686 -3.19 10.49 -20.67
CA PRO A 686 -4.01 9.37 -21.10
C PRO A 686 -3.31 8.62 -22.24
N GLN A 687 -2.92 7.36 -22.01
CA GLN A 687 -2.20 6.57 -23.01
C GLN A 687 -3.17 6.08 -24.09
N ALA A 688 -3.11 6.67 -25.29
CA ALA A 688 -3.72 6.06 -26.46
C ALA A 688 -2.89 4.81 -26.84
N GLU A 689 -3.34 3.63 -26.42
CA GLU A 689 -2.64 2.38 -26.73
C GLU A 689 -2.70 2.04 -28.24
N GLN A 690 -1.52 1.87 -28.85
CA GLN A 690 -1.34 0.90 -29.93
C GLN A 690 -1.02 -0.45 -29.28
N GLU A 691 -1.97 -1.38 -29.36
CA GLU A 691 -1.86 -2.82 -29.04
C GLU A 691 -0.84 -3.16 -27.94
N THR A 692 -1.27 -3.17 -26.68
CA THR A 692 -0.57 -3.92 -25.65
C THR A 692 -0.88 -5.41 -25.82
N LYS A 693 0.14 -6.21 -26.17
CA LYS A 693 0.11 -7.64 -25.86
C LYS A 693 0.51 -7.78 -24.38
N PRO A 694 -0.40 -8.15 -23.46
CA PRO A 694 0.03 -8.61 -22.15
C PRO A 694 0.79 -9.93 -22.32
N SER A 695 1.96 -10.03 -21.73
CA SER A 695 2.54 -11.34 -21.42
C SER A 695 1.54 -12.08 -20.55
N SER A 696 1.15 -13.25 -21.03
CA SER A 696 0.07 -14.06 -20.49
C SER A 696 0.37 -14.55 -19.07
N LEU A 697 -0.34 -14.01 -18.10
CA LEU A 697 -1.13 -14.87 -17.21
C LEU A 697 -2.58 -14.77 -17.72
N LYS A 698 -3.13 -15.90 -18.11
CA LYS A 698 -4.45 -15.98 -18.76
C LYS A 698 -5.50 -15.45 -17.78
N GLY A 699 -6.37 -14.56 -18.27
CA GLY A 699 -7.51 -13.97 -17.53
C GLY A 699 -8.60 -14.95 -17.09
N ALA A 700 -8.32 -16.26 -17.06
CA ALA A 700 -9.19 -17.28 -16.49
C ALA A 700 -8.70 -17.80 -15.12
N ASP A 701 -7.48 -17.44 -14.66
CA ASP A 701 -6.92 -17.90 -13.38
C ASP A 701 -6.96 -16.86 -12.25
N LEU A 702 -7.57 -15.68 -12.46
CA LEU A 702 -7.56 -14.57 -11.47
C LEU A 702 -8.92 -13.88 -11.24
N GLU A 703 -10.04 -14.45 -11.69
CA GLU A 703 -11.37 -14.04 -11.19
C GLU A 703 -11.68 -14.65 -9.81
N ILE A 704 -10.67 -14.72 -8.94
CA ILE A 704 -10.87 -15.19 -7.58
C ILE A 704 -10.25 -14.21 -6.59
N THR A 705 -11.15 -13.52 -5.90
CA THR A 705 -10.89 -12.51 -4.88
C THR A 705 -10.15 -13.12 -3.70
N ARG A 706 -8.81 -13.05 -3.72
CA ARG A 706 -8.05 -13.21 -2.47
C ARG A 706 -8.45 -12.05 -1.56
N THR A 707 -8.99 -12.36 -0.39
CA THR A 707 -9.18 -11.42 0.72
C THR A 707 -8.03 -11.62 1.71
N PRO A 708 -6.96 -10.80 1.64
CA PRO A 708 -5.80 -10.92 2.53
C PRO A 708 -6.17 -11.13 4.01
N SER A 709 -7.11 -10.35 4.52
CA SER A 709 -7.55 -10.39 5.91
C SER A 709 -8.20 -11.73 6.29
N LEU A 710 -9.03 -12.30 5.42
CA LEU A 710 -9.59 -13.65 5.60
C LEU A 710 -8.49 -14.70 5.77
N ILE A 711 -7.52 -14.70 4.85
CA ILE A 711 -6.43 -15.68 4.84
C ILE A 711 -5.60 -15.56 6.13
N ARG A 712 -5.30 -14.32 6.56
CA ARG A 712 -4.59 -14.07 7.81
C ARG A 712 -5.34 -14.65 9.01
N MET A 713 -6.64 -14.33 9.14
CA MET A 713 -7.43 -14.81 10.28
C MET A 713 -7.50 -16.33 10.33
N ILE A 714 -7.71 -16.99 9.19
CA ILE A 714 -7.79 -18.46 9.16
C ILE A 714 -6.45 -19.09 9.52
N LYS A 715 -5.34 -18.51 9.08
CA LYS A 715 -3.98 -18.96 9.44
C LYS A 715 -3.71 -18.82 10.94
N GLU A 716 -4.25 -17.78 11.57
CA GLU A 716 -4.07 -17.50 13.01
C GLU A 716 -4.94 -18.39 13.92
N LEU A 717 -5.84 -19.22 13.36
CA LEU A 717 -6.61 -20.20 14.13
C LEU A 717 -5.73 -21.40 14.52
N ASN A 718 -5.62 -21.66 15.81
CA ASN A 718 -4.86 -22.78 16.36
C ASN A 718 -5.73 -23.99 16.70
#